data_AF-A0A3D6A2V3-F1
#
_entry.id   AF-A0A3D6A2V3-F1
#
_cell.length_a   1.000
_cell.length_b   1.000
_cell.length_c   1.000
_cell.angle_alpha   90.00
_cell.angle_beta   90.00
_cell.angle_gamma   90.00
#
_symmetry.space_group_name_H-M   'P 1'
#
loop_
_entity.id
_entity.type
_entity.pdbx_description
1 polymer ?
#
loop_
_entity_poly.entity_id
_entity_poly.type
_entity_poly.pdbx_seq_one_letter_code
_entity_poly.pdbx_strand_id
1 'polypeptide(L)'
;MTKLTRLPNFEFSPKYNSDVENWHPHQAFAYDLVGELRPKVVVELGVHLGDSYFTFCQARREHGLDSICYAVDTWEGDEQAGSYGEEVYSIVKAYNEKYYADFSYLIRSTFNESKSQFDNNSIDLLHIDGLHTYEAVKEDFENWLPKVKKGGIILIHDVVAKNSGFGTWKFWEKLQGQFPSFTFQSGWGLGVLQNSPQDSSIHIGRLQLSENFKSKIQHDYLVAHKLTTLKKELDSSHIETNQLRQLLSVKKQELQAWQERASVAESSNAAWEERALLAEGATQVWEQKATRLEELKKSWEQKAALAEKAIEDEKIKLIDSDLRASVLQKHLDDSGTRITIFENKIKSLINKSEISQDKIIRMTKSFSWKITSPIRFLRRKFLDSFQSTVSEEFNPRLYLELNPDLKEIFDDDWQGATNHFLIHGKDEGRPFSYQHAPPPHLRTFEEWIRRYEENPEFNPPLSNFKIQKKPLFSIILPVFDPPIPFLEAALNSVVEQNYDNWELCIVDDASQNEIVRDKLKEFASREPRIKLHLRKINGHISAASNTAIDLASGEFLVFFDHDDLLCPQSLSRLAETLNDKPQVKFIYSDEDKINAKGKRSDPYFKPDWNPELLLSQNYICHLTCCELKLVKEAGNFRKGYEGAQDWDLFLRVTEKLKEFEIFHIPEILYHWRSTSSSTAKSVQSKNYVLESAKKTLLDAIERRNIDGSVIPVSEKFSYWRIERKLPEKNPLVSILIPTKDKLRLLRTCIDSLKNKTDYSNYEIIILDNDSTDPETQRYFVEFQKHEKCNVLQVPGPFNYSKINNKGARNAEGEILLLLNNDIEIIQSNWLTEIVSHAIRPEIGCVGAKLLYSDDTIQHAGVILGLGGVAGHAYRGFSKNHTGSRLRLHLSQNFEAVTGACLAIRKDVFEEVNGLDEENLTVAFNDVDFCIRVGQAGYRNLWTPFATLYHHESASRGSDETPKNKKRFQKEVDYMKAKWKDLLMKDSTYNPNLTLLHEDFSLAFPPRTKTFKTSRN
;
A
#
# COMPACT_ATOMS: atom_id res chain seq x y z
N MET A 1 -34.08 28.15 -2.66
CA MET A 1 -34.18 27.27 -1.48
C MET A 1 -34.03 25.84 -1.94
N THR A 2 -32.83 25.29 -1.91
CA THR A 2 -32.60 23.84 -2.04
C THR A 2 -33.14 23.12 -0.80
N LYS A 3 -33.53 21.84 -0.94
CA LYS A 3 -34.06 21.05 0.19
C LYS A 3 -33.02 20.99 1.31
N LEU A 4 -33.39 21.48 2.50
CA LEU A 4 -32.75 21.03 3.73
C LEU A 4 -33.13 19.56 3.95
N THR A 5 -32.11 18.74 4.18
CA THR A 5 -32.19 17.34 4.56
C THR A 5 -33.03 17.19 5.82
N ARG A 6 -34.05 16.32 5.79
CA ARG A 6 -34.71 15.87 7.02
C ARG A 6 -33.79 14.84 7.66
N LEU A 7 -33.00 15.29 8.63
CA LEU A 7 -32.33 14.38 9.55
C LEU A 7 -33.35 13.89 10.60
N PRO A 8 -33.30 12.61 11.01
CA PRO A 8 -32.48 11.53 10.45
C PRO A 8 -33.06 11.03 9.12
N ASN A 9 -32.22 10.42 8.29
CA ASN A 9 -32.64 9.75 7.06
C ASN A 9 -33.41 8.45 7.37
N PHE A 10 -34.73 8.54 7.51
CA PHE A 10 -35.62 7.37 7.73
C PHE A 10 -35.69 6.36 6.56
N GLU A 11 -35.02 6.64 5.44
CA GLU A 11 -34.85 5.72 4.30
C GLU A 11 -33.46 5.03 4.30
N PHE A 12 -32.54 5.40 5.20
CA PHE A 12 -31.28 4.69 5.38
C PHE A 12 -31.51 3.22 5.76
N SER A 13 -30.67 2.35 5.22
CA SER A 13 -30.58 0.95 5.60
C SER A 13 -29.11 0.50 5.50
N PRO A 14 -28.53 -0.09 6.57
CA PRO A 14 -27.14 -0.53 6.58
C PRO A 14 -26.93 -1.73 5.65
N LYS A 15 -25.95 -1.63 4.75
CA LYS A 15 -25.55 -2.71 3.81
C LYS A 15 -24.68 -3.78 4.44
N TYR A 16 -24.20 -3.52 5.66
CA TYR A 16 -23.44 -4.45 6.48
C TYR A 16 -23.96 -4.37 7.91
N ASN A 17 -24.16 -5.53 8.53
CA ASN A 17 -24.35 -5.71 9.96
C ASN A 17 -23.69 -7.04 10.33
N SER A 18 -22.91 -7.05 11.40
CA SER A 18 -22.52 -8.28 12.10
C SER A 18 -23.54 -8.60 13.21
N ASP A 19 -23.24 -9.62 14.02
CA ASP A 19 -24.01 -9.97 15.22
C ASP A 19 -23.69 -9.06 16.44
N VAL A 20 -22.83 -8.03 16.27
CA VAL A 20 -22.44 -7.08 17.33
C VAL A 20 -23.41 -5.89 17.36
N GLU A 21 -24.58 -6.10 17.97
CA GLU A 21 -25.69 -5.12 17.91
C GLU A 21 -25.43 -3.78 18.63
N ASN A 22 -24.39 -3.67 19.48
CA ASN A 22 -24.11 -2.47 20.27
C ASN A 22 -24.02 -1.18 19.43
N TRP A 23 -23.38 -1.23 18.26
CA TRP A 23 -23.22 -0.06 17.37
C TRP A 23 -24.44 0.24 16.49
N HIS A 24 -25.36 -0.72 16.30
CA HIS A 24 -26.49 -0.57 15.36
C HIS A 24 -27.42 0.64 15.65
N PRO A 25 -27.62 1.11 16.90
CA PRO A 25 -28.30 2.37 17.21
C PRO A 25 -27.63 3.63 16.65
N HIS A 26 -26.34 3.57 16.31
CA HIS A 26 -25.54 4.72 15.87
C HIS A 26 -25.39 4.81 14.36
N GLN A 27 -25.64 3.75 13.60
CA GLN A 27 -25.39 3.69 12.15
C GLN A 27 -26.11 4.79 11.35
N ALA A 28 -27.39 5.06 11.63
CA ALA A 28 -28.10 6.13 10.93
C ALA A 28 -27.48 7.52 11.19
N PHE A 29 -26.99 7.77 12.42
CA PHE A 29 -26.28 9.00 12.75
C PHE A 29 -24.89 9.05 12.11
N ALA A 30 -24.14 7.95 12.12
CA ALA A 30 -22.84 7.84 11.47
C ALA A 30 -22.93 8.09 9.95
N TYR A 31 -24.00 7.62 9.31
CA TYR A 31 -24.28 7.83 7.89
C TYR A 31 -24.56 9.32 7.59
N ASP A 32 -25.56 9.90 8.26
CA ASP A 32 -25.94 11.30 8.06
C ASP A 32 -24.84 12.28 8.48
N LEU A 33 -24.05 11.95 9.51
CA LEU A 33 -22.86 12.70 9.93
C LEU A 33 -21.86 12.82 8.79
N VAL A 34 -21.51 11.72 8.11
CA VAL A 34 -20.60 11.76 6.96
C VAL A 34 -21.21 12.55 5.79
N GLY A 35 -22.52 12.42 5.56
CA GLY A 35 -23.25 13.18 4.53
C GLY A 35 -23.24 14.70 4.73
N GLU A 36 -23.40 15.18 5.96
CA GLU A 36 -23.44 16.61 6.31
C GLU A 36 -22.05 17.22 6.61
N LEU A 37 -21.16 16.47 7.27
CA LEU A 37 -19.78 16.90 7.54
C LEU A 37 -18.94 16.94 6.26
N ARG A 38 -19.23 16.05 5.30
CA ARG A 38 -18.50 15.87 4.03
C ARG A 38 -16.96 15.78 4.23
N PRO A 39 -16.48 14.88 5.12
CA PRO A 39 -15.06 14.78 5.47
C PRO A 39 -14.20 14.46 4.25
N LYS A 40 -12.94 14.92 4.21
CA LYS A 40 -11.93 14.44 3.23
C LYS A 40 -11.21 13.20 3.75
N VAL A 41 -10.94 13.14 5.05
CA VAL A 41 -10.32 11.99 5.72
C VAL A 41 -11.18 11.52 6.89
N VAL A 42 -11.58 10.25 6.85
CA VAL A 42 -12.23 9.51 7.94
C VAL A 42 -11.25 8.44 8.45
N VAL A 43 -11.05 8.36 9.76
CA VAL A 43 -10.23 7.33 10.41
C VAL A 43 -11.03 6.67 11.52
N GLU A 44 -10.98 5.34 11.60
CA GLU A 44 -11.51 4.54 12.70
C GLU A 44 -10.38 3.76 13.38
N LEU A 45 -10.34 3.82 14.72
CA LEU A 45 -9.43 3.09 15.59
C LEU A 45 -10.25 2.05 16.37
N GLY A 46 -9.99 0.76 16.15
CA GLY A 46 -10.83 -0.32 16.66
C GLY A 46 -12.01 -0.51 15.70
N VAL A 47 -11.86 -1.49 14.82
CA VAL A 47 -12.78 -1.72 13.69
C VAL A 47 -13.54 -3.02 13.90
N HIS A 48 -12.92 -4.01 14.58
CA HIS A 48 -13.50 -5.30 14.92
C HIS A 48 -14.15 -5.96 13.68
N LEU A 49 -15.48 -6.07 13.63
CA LEU A 49 -16.23 -6.61 12.49
C LEU A 49 -16.69 -5.56 11.47
N GLY A 50 -16.54 -4.26 11.73
CA GLY A 50 -16.67 -3.18 10.74
C GLY A 50 -18.04 -2.53 10.61
N ASP A 51 -18.99 -2.77 11.53
CA ASP A 51 -20.34 -2.16 11.52
C ASP A 51 -20.33 -0.62 11.49
N SER A 52 -19.35 -0.03 12.17
CA SER A 52 -19.01 1.39 12.20
C SER A 52 -18.32 1.83 10.90
N TYR A 53 -17.15 1.28 10.61
CA TYR A 53 -16.35 1.62 9.43
C TYR A 53 -17.11 1.49 8.10
N PHE A 54 -17.85 0.40 7.89
CA PHE A 54 -18.61 0.18 6.67
C PHE A 54 -19.85 1.06 6.56
N THR A 55 -20.36 1.60 7.67
CA THR A 55 -21.37 2.67 7.64
C THR A 55 -20.78 3.97 7.11
N PHE A 56 -19.58 4.36 7.57
CA PHE A 56 -18.87 5.53 6.99
C PHE A 56 -18.55 5.32 5.51
N CYS A 57 -18.12 4.12 5.11
CA CYS A 57 -17.82 3.79 3.71
C CYS A 57 -19.08 3.77 2.82
N GLN A 58 -20.22 3.27 3.35
CA GLN A 58 -21.50 3.34 2.66
C GLN A 58 -21.90 4.81 2.44
N ALA A 59 -21.84 5.64 3.48
CA ALA A 59 -22.19 7.05 3.43
C ALA A 59 -21.31 7.84 2.45
N ARG A 60 -19.99 7.61 2.48
CA ARG A 60 -19.02 8.16 1.52
C ARG A 60 -19.49 7.92 0.09
N ARG A 61 -19.84 6.68 -0.26
CA ARG A 61 -20.26 6.33 -1.61
C ARG A 61 -21.65 6.87 -1.96
N GLU A 62 -22.63 6.76 -1.07
CA GLU A 62 -24.02 7.09 -1.36
C GLU A 62 -24.27 8.61 -1.42
N HIS A 63 -23.50 9.40 -0.67
CA HIS A 63 -23.46 10.87 -0.79
C HIS A 63 -22.50 11.39 -1.89
N GLY A 64 -21.86 10.48 -2.64
CA GLY A 64 -20.94 10.83 -3.74
C GLY A 64 -19.74 11.67 -3.29
N LEU A 65 -19.18 11.36 -2.11
CA LEU A 65 -18.04 12.06 -1.55
C LEU A 65 -16.72 11.57 -2.14
N ASP A 66 -15.71 12.44 -2.15
CA ASP A 66 -14.33 12.10 -2.48
C ASP A 66 -13.51 11.65 -1.25
N SER A 67 -14.15 11.46 -0.09
CA SER A 67 -13.48 11.07 1.16
C SER A 67 -12.62 9.82 1.02
N ILE A 68 -11.54 9.76 1.78
CA ILE A 68 -10.74 8.54 1.98
C ILE A 68 -11.06 8.01 3.39
N CYS A 69 -11.24 6.69 3.50
CA CYS A 69 -11.57 6.02 4.74
C CYS A 69 -10.42 5.11 5.17
N TYR A 70 -9.98 5.20 6.42
CA TYR A 70 -8.93 4.35 7.00
C TYR A 70 -9.45 3.59 8.21
N ALA A 71 -9.30 2.27 8.19
CA ALA A 71 -9.63 1.37 9.29
C ALA A 71 -8.31 0.92 9.92
N VAL A 72 -8.09 1.25 11.20
CA VAL A 72 -6.89 0.93 11.95
C VAL A 72 -7.26 -0.05 13.06
N ASP A 73 -6.70 -1.25 13.02
CA ASP A 73 -6.92 -2.30 14.00
C ASP A 73 -5.78 -3.33 13.88
N THR A 74 -5.49 -4.09 14.94
CA THR A 74 -4.64 -5.29 14.83
C THR A 74 -5.43 -6.47 14.26
N TRP A 75 -6.76 -6.47 14.48
CA TRP A 75 -7.66 -7.62 14.35
C TRP A 75 -7.22 -8.86 15.14
N GLU A 76 -6.48 -8.65 16.24
CA GLU A 76 -6.05 -9.71 17.17
C GLU A 76 -6.89 -9.73 18.46
N GLY A 77 -7.70 -8.70 18.69
CA GLY A 77 -8.53 -8.53 19.89
C GLY A 77 -7.75 -7.98 21.09
N ASP A 78 -8.43 -7.83 22.22
CA ASP A 78 -7.85 -7.29 23.47
C ASP A 78 -8.39 -7.99 24.73
N GLU A 79 -8.00 -7.51 25.92
CA GLU A 79 -8.42 -8.09 27.22
C GLU A 79 -9.92 -7.99 27.52
N GLN A 80 -10.68 -7.16 26.78
CA GLN A 80 -12.10 -6.88 27.01
C GLN A 80 -12.99 -7.45 25.91
N ALA A 81 -12.57 -7.38 24.65
CA ALA A 81 -13.24 -8.02 23.51
C ALA A 81 -12.88 -9.52 23.36
N GLY A 82 -11.76 -9.96 23.95
CA GLY A 82 -11.20 -11.29 23.78
C GLY A 82 -10.35 -11.43 22.51
N SER A 83 -9.45 -12.43 22.48
CA SER A 83 -8.59 -12.65 21.32
C SER A 83 -9.38 -13.09 20.09
N TYR A 84 -9.19 -12.40 18.97
CA TYR A 84 -9.81 -12.72 17.69
C TYR A 84 -9.03 -13.78 16.92
N GLY A 85 -9.72 -14.54 16.07
CA GLY A 85 -9.09 -15.33 15.02
C GLY A 85 -8.95 -14.53 13.72
N GLU A 86 -8.04 -14.94 12.83
CA GLU A 86 -7.85 -14.40 11.47
C GLU A 86 -9.14 -14.35 10.63
N GLU A 87 -10.17 -15.10 11.03
CA GLU A 87 -11.52 -15.06 10.46
C GLU A 87 -12.15 -13.65 10.53
N VAL A 88 -11.93 -12.90 11.62
CA VAL A 88 -12.46 -11.53 11.79
C VAL A 88 -11.84 -10.59 10.75
N TYR A 89 -10.50 -10.55 10.66
CA TYR A 89 -9.80 -9.79 9.62
C TYR A 89 -10.21 -10.25 8.21
N SER A 90 -10.37 -11.56 8.00
CA SER A 90 -10.76 -12.12 6.71
C SER A 90 -12.16 -11.69 6.27
N ILE A 91 -13.13 -11.59 7.20
CA ILE A 91 -14.49 -11.08 6.93
C ILE A 91 -14.44 -9.61 6.53
N VAL A 92 -13.80 -8.77 7.35
CA VAL A 92 -13.66 -7.32 7.08
C VAL A 92 -12.93 -7.09 5.77
N LYS A 93 -11.81 -7.79 5.53
CA LYS A 93 -11.05 -7.72 4.29
C LYS A 93 -11.88 -8.14 3.07
N ALA A 94 -12.56 -9.28 3.13
CA ALA A 94 -13.36 -9.76 2.01
C ALA A 94 -14.53 -8.82 1.68
N TYR A 95 -15.15 -8.20 2.69
CA TYR A 95 -16.20 -7.20 2.46
C TYR A 95 -15.60 -5.90 1.89
N ASN A 96 -14.48 -5.41 2.43
CA ASN A 96 -13.80 -4.21 1.93
C ASN A 96 -13.30 -4.37 0.49
N GLU A 97 -12.64 -5.49 0.16
CA GLU A 97 -12.16 -5.81 -1.20
C GLU A 97 -13.30 -5.94 -2.20
N LYS A 98 -14.44 -6.51 -1.79
CA LYS A 98 -15.62 -6.68 -2.64
C LYS A 98 -16.38 -5.38 -2.87
N TYR A 99 -16.38 -4.46 -1.91
CA TYR A 99 -17.24 -3.26 -1.96
C TYR A 99 -16.48 -1.93 -2.02
N TYR A 100 -15.47 -1.65 -1.20
CA TYR A 100 -14.97 -0.27 -0.97
C TYR A 100 -13.48 -0.01 -1.28
N ALA A 101 -12.75 -0.99 -1.81
CA ALA A 101 -11.30 -0.91 -2.10
C ALA A 101 -10.83 0.22 -3.05
N ASP A 102 -11.76 0.96 -3.66
CA ASP A 102 -11.50 2.19 -4.43
C ASP A 102 -11.20 3.43 -3.57
N PHE A 103 -11.49 3.42 -2.26
CA PHE A 103 -11.21 4.52 -1.34
C PHE A 103 -10.99 4.12 0.14
N SER A 104 -11.04 2.83 0.45
CA SER A 104 -11.14 2.29 1.80
C SER A 104 -9.96 1.38 2.13
N TYR A 105 -9.12 1.82 3.07
CA TYR A 105 -7.81 1.25 3.38
C TYR A 105 -7.80 0.60 4.77
N LEU A 106 -7.49 -0.70 4.83
CA LEU A 106 -7.32 -1.45 6.08
C LEU A 106 -5.84 -1.42 6.50
N ILE A 107 -5.52 -0.68 7.55
CA ILE A 107 -4.19 -0.60 8.16
C ILE A 107 -4.14 -1.60 9.31
N ARG A 108 -3.47 -2.75 9.10
CA ARG A 108 -3.30 -3.76 10.15
C ARG A 108 -2.07 -3.45 11.01
N SER A 109 -2.28 -2.69 12.07
CA SER A 109 -1.27 -2.30 13.06
C SER A 109 -1.95 -1.78 14.34
N THR A 110 -1.17 -1.49 15.39
CA THR A 110 -1.68 -0.69 16.51
C THR A 110 -2.02 0.74 16.07
N PHE A 111 -2.80 1.45 16.90
CA PHE A 111 -3.07 2.88 16.72
C PHE A 111 -1.81 3.75 16.95
N ASN A 112 -0.82 3.23 17.68
CA ASN A 112 0.40 3.96 18.03
C ASN A 112 1.45 3.95 16.91
N GLU A 113 1.49 2.92 16.08
CA GLU A 113 2.37 2.84 14.90
C GLU A 113 1.80 3.63 13.71
N SER A 114 0.52 3.42 13.42
CA SER A 114 -0.22 4.03 12.30
C SER A 114 -0.33 5.55 12.37
N LYS A 115 -0.28 6.18 13.56
CA LYS A 115 -0.32 7.65 13.72
C LYS A 115 0.81 8.38 12.97
N SER A 116 1.87 7.67 12.57
CA SER A 116 2.96 8.19 11.71
C SER A 116 2.51 8.44 10.26
N GLN A 117 1.49 7.75 9.78
CA GLN A 117 0.96 7.81 8.40
C GLN A 117 0.01 9.00 8.17
N PHE A 118 -0.39 9.70 9.25
CA PHE A 118 -1.33 10.81 9.20
C PHE A 118 -0.63 12.14 9.54
N ASP A 119 -0.82 13.16 8.71
CA ASP A 119 -0.35 14.52 8.99
C ASP A 119 -1.12 15.16 10.16
N ASN A 120 -0.50 16.12 10.85
CA ASN A 120 -1.18 16.86 11.92
C ASN A 120 -2.25 17.81 11.33
N ASN A 121 -3.45 17.87 11.91
CA ASN A 121 -4.63 18.54 11.34
C ASN A 121 -5.05 18.01 9.94
N SER A 122 -4.95 16.70 9.70
CA SER A 122 -5.40 16.08 8.44
C SER A 122 -6.80 15.46 8.52
N ILE A 123 -7.17 14.88 9.67
CA ILE A 123 -8.38 14.08 9.85
C ILE A 123 -9.59 15.00 10.10
N ASP A 124 -10.69 14.80 9.35
CA ASP A 124 -11.95 15.54 9.53
C ASP A 124 -12.90 14.82 10.50
N LEU A 125 -12.91 13.49 10.45
CA LEU A 125 -13.70 12.61 11.32
C LEU A 125 -12.80 11.48 11.86
N LEU A 126 -12.63 11.44 13.18
CA LEU A 126 -11.98 10.35 13.90
C LEU A 126 -13.02 9.55 14.69
N HIS A 127 -12.92 8.23 14.69
CA HIS A 127 -13.68 7.33 15.57
C HIS A 127 -12.72 6.50 16.42
N ILE A 128 -13.03 6.37 17.72
CA ILE A 128 -12.24 5.63 18.71
C ILE A 128 -13.17 4.61 19.41
N ASP A 129 -12.96 3.33 19.12
CA ASP A 129 -13.70 2.17 19.64
C ASP A 129 -12.72 0.99 19.94
N GLY A 130 -11.57 1.33 20.54
CA GLY A 130 -10.61 0.36 21.08
C GLY A 130 -10.70 0.22 22.60
N LEU A 131 -9.81 -0.62 23.16
CA LEU A 131 -9.73 -1.04 24.57
C LEU A 131 -10.27 -0.03 25.58
N HIS A 132 -11.44 -0.33 26.17
CA HIS A 132 -12.27 0.61 26.90
C HIS A 132 -11.82 0.92 28.35
N THR A 133 -10.52 0.79 28.64
CA THR A 133 -9.91 1.21 29.92
C THR A 133 -9.77 2.74 29.99
N TYR A 134 -9.59 3.30 31.20
CA TYR A 134 -9.45 4.76 31.32
C TYR A 134 -8.11 5.24 30.74
N GLU A 135 -7.08 4.43 30.92
CA GLU A 135 -5.71 4.70 30.49
C GLU A 135 -5.56 4.61 28.96
N ALA A 136 -6.10 3.56 28.32
CA ALA A 136 -5.98 3.36 26.88
C ALA A 136 -6.76 4.42 26.07
N VAL A 137 -8.07 4.61 26.33
CA VAL A 137 -8.87 5.61 25.60
C VAL A 137 -8.33 7.04 25.81
N LYS A 138 -7.71 7.32 26.97
CA LYS A 138 -6.98 8.57 27.21
C LYS A 138 -5.73 8.67 26.33
N GLU A 139 -4.91 7.62 26.28
CA GLU A 139 -3.70 7.60 25.44
C GLU A 139 -4.05 7.76 23.96
N ASP A 140 -5.07 7.05 23.46
CA ASP A 140 -5.51 7.14 22.07
C ASP A 140 -5.99 8.54 21.71
N PHE A 141 -6.85 9.12 22.56
CA PHE A 141 -7.32 10.49 22.37
C PHE A 141 -6.16 11.50 22.39
N GLU A 142 -5.24 11.41 23.37
CA GLU A 142 -4.12 12.35 23.46
C GLU A 142 -3.09 12.20 22.31
N ASN A 143 -2.88 10.98 21.81
CA ASN A 143 -2.03 10.73 20.64
C ASN A 143 -2.64 11.18 19.31
N TRP A 144 -3.96 11.04 19.14
CA TRP A 144 -4.64 11.30 17.87
C TRP A 144 -5.30 12.69 17.77
N LEU A 145 -5.58 13.38 18.88
CA LEU A 145 -6.08 14.77 18.88
C LEU A 145 -5.25 15.74 18.01
N PRO A 146 -3.90 15.67 17.95
CA PRO A 146 -3.09 16.50 17.04
C PRO A 146 -3.27 16.17 15.53
N LYS A 147 -3.82 15.00 15.20
CA LYS A 147 -4.12 14.57 13.82
C LYS A 147 -5.46 15.09 13.33
N VAL A 148 -6.42 15.29 14.25
CA VAL A 148 -7.74 15.84 13.94
C VAL A 148 -7.64 17.34 13.68
N LYS A 149 -8.32 17.82 12.63
CA LYS A 149 -8.44 19.24 12.31
C LYS A 149 -9.09 20.02 13.46
N LYS A 150 -8.76 21.31 13.59
CA LYS A 150 -9.55 22.24 14.40
C LYS A 150 -10.97 22.31 13.84
N GLY A 151 -11.97 22.13 14.71
CA GLY A 151 -13.37 21.98 14.30
C GLY A 151 -13.74 20.63 13.68
N GLY A 152 -12.79 19.69 13.54
CA GLY A 152 -13.08 18.31 13.16
C GLY A 152 -13.84 17.56 14.26
N ILE A 153 -14.50 16.46 13.90
CA ILE A 153 -15.33 15.66 14.80
C ILE A 153 -14.56 14.44 15.31
N ILE A 154 -14.68 14.17 16.60
CA ILE A 154 -14.19 12.96 17.26
C ILE A 154 -15.40 12.21 17.84
N LEU A 155 -15.51 10.94 17.46
CA LEU A 155 -16.46 9.98 17.99
C LEU A 155 -15.73 9.06 18.97
N ILE A 156 -16.33 8.82 20.14
CA ILE A 156 -15.82 7.89 21.15
C ILE A 156 -16.98 6.99 21.58
N HIS A 157 -16.81 5.68 21.49
CA HIS A 157 -17.84 4.70 21.83
C HIS A 157 -17.82 4.31 23.32
N ASP A 158 -18.74 3.45 23.77
CA ASP A 158 -18.89 2.96 25.15
C ASP A 158 -18.88 4.01 26.28
N VAL A 159 -19.27 5.26 25.97
CA VAL A 159 -19.18 6.37 26.94
C VAL A 159 -20.24 6.32 28.06
N VAL A 160 -21.21 5.38 28.01
CA VAL A 160 -22.12 5.10 29.14
C VAL A 160 -21.97 3.69 29.73
N ALA A 161 -21.04 2.87 29.24
CA ALA A 161 -20.77 1.53 29.76
C ALA A 161 -20.05 1.59 31.11
N LYS A 162 -20.72 1.19 32.21
CA LYS A 162 -20.17 1.27 33.59
C LYS A 162 -19.83 -0.09 34.21
N ASN A 163 -19.44 -1.05 33.37
CA ASN A 163 -19.09 -2.42 33.76
C ASN A 163 -17.72 -2.51 34.48
N SER A 164 -17.44 -3.64 35.11
CA SER A 164 -16.12 -3.88 35.74
C SER A 164 -15.01 -3.87 34.68
N GLY A 165 -13.97 -3.08 34.89
CA GLY A 165 -12.88 -2.84 33.91
C GLY A 165 -13.09 -1.63 33.00
N PHE A 166 -14.32 -1.14 32.82
CA PHE A 166 -14.60 -0.03 31.91
C PHE A 166 -14.25 1.34 32.52
N GLY A 167 -13.56 2.15 31.71
CA GLY A 167 -13.05 3.46 32.07
C GLY A 167 -13.42 4.58 31.10
N THR A 168 -13.86 4.28 29.88
CA THR A 168 -14.23 5.25 28.83
C THR A 168 -15.16 6.34 29.34
N TRP A 169 -16.23 5.98 30.05
CA TRP A 169 -17.17 6.94 30.67
C TRP A 169 -16.50 7.95 31.63
N LYS A 170 -15.47 7.53 32.39
CA LYS A 170 -14.73 8.39 33.34
C LYS A 170 -13.80 9.37 32.63
N PHE A 171 -13.40 9.05 31.40
CA PHE A 171 -12.62 9.94 30.54
C PHE A 171 -13.55 10.89 29.79
N TRP A 172 -14.65 10.38 29.26
CA TRP A 172 -15.70 11.17 28.61
C TRP A 172 -16.28 12.26 29.52
N GLU A 173 -16.62 11.94 30.78
CA GLU A 173 -17.07 12.93 31.79
C GLU A 173 -16.09 14.10 31.98
N LYS A 174 -14.79 13.91 31.68
CA LYS A 174 -13.76 14.98 31.72
C LYS A 174 -13.66 15.76 30.41
N LEU A 175 -13.89 15.11 29.26
CA LEU A 175 -13.88 15.77 27.95
C LEU A 175 -15.08 16.70 27.75
N GLN A 176 -16.25 16.34 28.29
CA GLN A 176 -17.47 17.16 28.21
C GLN A 176 -17.34 18.56 28.83
N GLY A 177 -16.43 18.73 29.80
CA GLY A 177 -16.10 20.03 30.40
C GLY A 177 -15.03 20.83 29.64
N GLN A 178 -14.48 20.30 28.55
CA GLN A 178 -13.34 20.87 27.80
C GLN A 178 -13.63 21.13 26.31
N PHE A 179 -14.59 20.40 25.71
CA PHE A 179 -14.89 20.49 24.28
C PHE A 179 -16.41 20.49 24.00
N PRO A 180 -16.88 21.20 22.95
CA PRO A 180 -18.27 21.12 22.50
C PRO A 180 -18.66 19.67 22.19
N SER A 181 -19.68 19.15 22.88
CA SER A 181 -20.00 17.72 22.83
C SER A 181 -21.45 17.39 23.17
N PHE A 182 -21.87 16.16 22.85
CA PHE A 182 -23.12 15.51 23.29
C PHE A 182 -22.98 13.97 23.28
N THR A 183 -23.96 13.25 23.86
CA THR A 183 -23.88 11.79 24.05
C THR A 183 -25.18 11.08 23.69
N PHE A 184 -25.13 10.04 22.86
CA PHE A 184 -26.24 9.10 22.70
C PHE A 184 -26.24 8.09 23.86
N GLN A 185 -27.42 7.76 24.38
CA GLN A 185 -27.58 6.89 25.58
C GLN A 185 -27.91 5.42 25.23
N SER A 186 -28.26 5.14 23.98
CA SER A 186 -28.45 3.79 23.43
C SER A 186 -27.11 3.18 23.03
N GLY A 187 -27.05 1.85 22.89
CA GLY A 187 -25.91 1.18 22.25
C GLY A 187 -24.59 1.29 23.01
N TRP A 188 -24.62 1.22 24.35
CA TRP A 188 -23.47 1.42 25.26
C TRP A 188 -22.82 2.82 25.24
N GLY A 189 -23.10 3.61 24.20
CA GLY A 189 -23.13 5.06 24.21
C GLY A 189 -22.09 5.69 23.30
N LEU A 190 -22.54 6.53 22.38
CA LEU A 190 -21.68 7.29 21.49
C LEU A 190 -21.51 8.74 21.98
N GLY A 191 -20.29 9.10 22.37
CA GLY A 191 -19.85 10.46 22.60
C GLY A 191 -19.46 11.13 21.28
N VAL A 192 -20.04 12.30 21.02
CA VAL A 192 -19.74 13.14 19.84
C VAL A 192 -19.09 14.44 20.34
N LEU A 193 -17.86 14.70 19.90
CA LEU A 193 -17.02 15.81 20.33
C LEU A 193 -16.51 16.61 19.13
N GLN A 194 -16.36 17.92 19.26
CA GLN A 194 -15.69 18.77 18.27
C GLN A 194 -14.35 19.29 18.80
N ASN A 195 -13.30 19.24 17.97
CA ASN A 195 -11.97 19.71 18.29
C ASN A 195 -11.86 21.25 18.23
N SER A 196 -12.64 21.94 19.06
CA SER A 196 -12.58 23.40 19.24
C SER A 196 -12.87 23.81 20.70
N PRO A 197 -11.89 23.65 21.62
CA PRO A 197 -12.05 23.91 23.07
C PRO A 197 -12.19 25.39 23.45
N GLN A 198 -12.55 26.26 22.49
CA GLN A 198 -12.85 27.68 22.68
C GLN A 198 -14.30 28.03 22.28
N ASP A 199 -15.01 27.11 21.62
CA ASP A 199 -16.42 27.26 21.26
C ASP A 199 -17.34 26.71 22.36
N SER A 200 -18.63 27.07 22.31
CA SER A 200 -19.67 26.59 23.24
C SER A 200 -20.80 25.79 22.56
N SER A 201 -20.81 25.71 21.23
CA SER A 201 -21.76 24.92 20.44
C SER A 201 -21.00 24.00 19.48
N ILE A 202 -21.57 22.83 19.21
CA ILE A 202 -21.04 21.89 18.22
C ILE A 202 -21.64 22.17 16.83
N HIS A 203 -20.79 22.13 15.81
CA HIS A 203 -21.10 22.42 14.42
C HIS A 203 -20.81 21.20 13.55
N ILE A 204 -21.83 20.65 12.88
CA ILE A 204 -21.71 19.56 11.90
C ILE A 204 -22.06 20.13 10.52
N GLY A 205 -21.06 20.34 9.67
CA GLY A 205 -21.24 20.97 8.36
C GLY A 205 -21.87 22.35 8.48
N ARG A 206 -23.15 22.47 8.10
CA ARG A 206 -23.94 23.73 8.18
C ARG A 206 -24.87 23.80 9.40
N LEU A 207 -24.90 22.77 10.25
CA LEU A 207 -25.82 22.65 11.39
C LEU A 207 -25.12 23.03 12.69
N GLN A 208 -25.63 24.05 13.38
CA GLN A 208 -25.24 24.40 14.76
C GLN A 208 -26.22 23.77 15.73
N LEU A 209 -25.75 22.86 16.61
CA LEU A 209 -26.63 22.14 17.53
C LEU A 209 -26.75 22.89 18.87
N SER A 210 -27.91 23.50 19.10
CA SER A 210 -28.29 24.01 20.43
C SER A 210 -28.73 22.87 21.36
N GLU A 211 -28.79 23.08 22.68
CA GLU A 211 -29.17 22.03 23.64
C GLU A 211 -30.55 21.39 23.35
N ASN A 212 -31.54 22.20 22.97
CA ASN A 212 -32.86 21.69 22.57
C ASN A 212 -32.78 20.83 21.28
N PHE A 213 -31.82 21.10 20.40
CA PHE A 213 -31.62 20.37 19.15
C PHE A 213 -30.83 19.06 19.37
N LYS A 214 -29.86 19.04 20.30
CA LYS A 214 -29.18 17.82 20.77
C LYS A 214 -30.19 16.78 21.28
N SER A 215 -31.10 17.20 22.16
CA SER A 215 -32.16 16.34 22.71
C SER A 215 -33.11 15.80 21.64
N LYS A 216 -33.42 16.59 20.60
CA LYS A 216 -34.22 16.12 19.47
C LYS A 216 -33.47 15.09 18.64
N ILE A 217 -32.22 15.36 18.27
CA ILE A 217 -31.35 14.42 17.54
C ILE A 217 -31.24 13.08 18.27
N GLN A 218 -30.98 13.09 19.59
CA GLN A 218 -30.91 11.87 20.40
C GLN A 218 -32.20 11.03 20.35
N HIS A 219 -33.37 11.68 20.26
CA HIS A 219 -34.65 10.99 20.14
C HIS A 219 -34.93 10.46 18.73
N ASP A 220 -34.76 11.30 17.71
CA ASP A 220 -35.20 10.98 16.36
C ASP A 220 -34.34 9.86 15.73
N TYR A 221 -33.02 9.85 15.94
CA TYR A 221 -32.15 8.75 15.50
C TYR A 221 -32.46 7.43 16.24
N LEU A 222 -32.88 7.49 17.52
CA LEU A 222 -33.33 6.30 18.25
C LEU A 222 -34.63 5.72 17.66
N VAL A 223 -35.55 6.58 17.20
CA VAL A 223 -36.76 6.13 16.47
C VAL A 223 -36.40 5.62 15.07
N ALA A 224 -35.45 6.24 14.37
CA ALA A 224 -34.95 5.76 13.07
C ALA A 224 -34.34 4.36 13.16
N HIS A 225 -33.52 4.08 14.18
CA HIS A 225 -32.99 2.75 14.46
C HIS A 225 -34.14 1.74 14.69
N LYS A 226 -35.07 2.02 15.60
CA LYS A 226 -36.25 1.14 15.84
C LYS A 226 -37.03 0.84 14.57
N LEU A 227 -37.31 1.86 13.76
CA LEU A 227 -38.03 1.69 12.49
C LEU A 227 -37.24 0.83 11.50
N THR A 228 -35.91 0.89 11.52
CA THR A 228 -35.03 0.04 10.69
C THR A 228 -35.06 -1.41 11.17
N THR A 229 -35.00 -1.66 12.48
CA THR A 229 -35.13 -2.99 13.08
C THR A 229 -36.50 -3.62 12.78
N LEU A 230 -37.60 -2.87 12.99
CA LEU A 230 -38.95 -3.36 12.68
C LEU A 230 -39.18 -3.62 11.18
N LYS A 231 -38.58 -2.83 10.27
CA LYS A 231 -38.57 -3.14 8.83
C LYS A 231 -37.84 -4.46 8.55
N LYS A 232 -36.66 -4.68 9.15
CA LYS A 232 -35.86 -5.92 9.01
C LYS A 232 -36.64 -7.15 9.51
N GLU A 233 -37.37 -7.04 10.62
CA GLU A 233 -38.28 -8.08 11.13
C GLU A 233 -39.45 -8.36 10.18
N LEU A 234 -40.07 -7.31 9.62
CA LEU A 234 -41.18 -7.41 8.68
C LEU A 234 -40.74 -8.06 7.35
N ASP A 235 -39.62 -7.62 6.78
CA ASP A 235 -39.07 -8.19 5.54
C ASP A 235 -38.64 -9.65 5.72
N SER A 236 -38.02 -9.99 6.86
CA SER A 236 -37.70 -11.37 7.21
C SER A 236 -38.97 -12.24 7.32
N SER A 237 -40.01 -11.72 8.00
CA SER A 237 -41.31 -12.37 8.13
C SER A 237 -42.01 -12.56 6.77
N HIS A 238 -41.86 -11.60 5.85
CA HIS A 238 -42.35 -11.72 4.47
C HIS A 238 -41.57 -12.76 3.65
N ILE A 239 -40.25 -12.84 3.79
CA ILE A 239 -39.42 -13.85 3.13
C ILE A 239 -39.82 -15.25 3.61
N GLU A 240 -39.87 -15.49 4.92
CA GLU A 240 -40.31 -16.77 5.48
C GLU A 240 -41.74 -17.13 5.09
N THR A 241 -42.68 -16.16 5.13
CA THR A 241 -44.07 -16.39 4.69
C THR A 241 -44.14 -16.79 3.22
N ASN A 242 -43.32 -16.20 2.34
CA ASN A 242 -43.28 -16.56 0.92
C ASN A 242 -42.61 -17.92 0.68
N GLN A 243 -41.55 -18.27 1.41
CA GLN A 243 -40.93 -19.59 1.37
C GLN A 243 -41.90 -20.68 1.85
N LEU A 244 -42.59 -20.46 2.97
CA LEU A 244 -43.64 -21.35 3.48
C LEU A 244 -44.79 -21.49 2.49
N ARG A 245 -45.20 -20.40 1.83
CA ARG A 245 -46.25 -20.39 0.78
C ARG A 245 -45.84 -21.23 -0.44
N GLN A 246 -44.59 -21.16 -0.89
CA GLN A 246 -44.05 -22.02 -1.95
C GLN A 246 -44.00 -23.49 -1.51
N LEU A 247 -43.41 -23.78 -0.35
CA LEU A 247 -43.30 -25.13 0.19
C LEU A 247 -44.68 -25.79 0.38
N LEU A 248 -45.64 -25.05 0.93
CA LEU A 248 -47.03 -25.48 1.11
C LEU A 248 -47.73 -25.75 -0.23
N SER A 249 -47.43 -24.99 -1.28
CA SER A 249 -47.94 -25.24 -2.63
C SER A 249 -47.40 -26.56 -3.19
N VAL A 250 -46.08 -26.81 -3.08
CA VAL A 250 -45.47 -28.09 -3.48
C VAL A 250 -46.04 -29.26 -2.66
N LYS A 251 -46.20 -29.10 -1.34
CA LYS A 251 -46.75 -30.17 -0.49
C LYS A 251 -48.24 -30.44 -0.69
N LYS A 252 -49.03 -29.45 -1.11
CA LYS A 252 -50.42 -29.67 -1.56
C LYS A 252 -50.48 -30.39 -2.91
N GLN A 253 -49.56 -30.11 -3.84
CA GLN A 253 -49.43 -30.87 -5.10
C GLN A 253 -48.96 -32.32 -4.86
N GLU A 254 -47.99 -32.53 -3.96
CA GLU A 254 -47.57 -33.88 -3.55
C GLU A 254 -48.74 -34.66 -2.93
N LEU A 255 -49.49 -34.06 -2.00
CA LEU A 255 -50.67 -34.69 -1.39
C LEU A 255 -51.74 -35.04 -2.44
N GLN A 256 -52.07 -34.12 -3.36
CA GLN A 256 -53.05 -34.38 -4.41
C GLN A 256 -52.60 -35.52 -5.34
N ALA A 257 -51.36 -35.48 -5.84
CA ALA A 257 -50.81 -36.55 -6.68
C ALA A 257 -50.69 -37.90 -5.94
N TRP A 258 -50.71 -37.89 -4.61
CA TRP A 258 -50.71 -39.08 -3.77
C TRP A 258 -52.13 -39.61 -3.53
N GLN A 259 -53.11 -38.73 -3.29
CA GLN A 259 -54.54 -39.07 -3.25
C GLN A 259 -55.03 -39.63 -4.60
N GLU A 260 -54.59 -39.07 -5.72
CA GLU A 260 -54.84 -39.59 -7.07
C GLU A 260 -54.27 -41.01 -7.25
N ARG A 261 -53.04 -41.27 -6.75
CA ARG A 261 -52.45 -42.63 -6.75
C ARG A 261 -53.20 -43.61 -5.85
N ALA A 262 -53.71 -43.16 -4.70
CA ALA A 262 -54.52 -43.99 -3.81
C ALA A 262 -55.83 -44.40 -4.51
N SER A 263 -56.55 -43.46 -5.13
CA SER A 263 -57.79 -43.75 -5.86
C SER A 263 -57.59 -44.66 -7.09
N VAL A 264 -56.44 -44.56 -7.77
CA VAL A 264 -56.04 -45.51 -8.83
C VAL A 264 -55.72 -46.90 -8.25
N ALA A 265 -55.17 -46.99 -7.04
CA ALA A 265 -54.93 -48.26 -6.36
C ALA A 265 -56.25 -48.94 -5.92
N GLU A 266 -57.23 -48.18 -5.44
CA GLU A 266 -58.61 -48.64 -5.18
C GLU A 266 -59.33 -49.18 -6.42
N SER A 267 -58.79 -48.95 -7.62
CA SER A 267 -59.36 -49.45 -8.88
C SER A 267 -58.79 -50.82 -9.32
N SER A 268 -57.83 -51.40 -8.60
CA SER A 268 -56.99 -52.52 -9.08
C SER A 268 -57.01 -53.75 -8.15
N ASN A 269 -57.66 -54.85 -8.56
CA ASN A 269 -58.01 -55.95 -7.67
C ASN A 269 -56.91 -57.01 -7.42
N ALA A 270 -56.01 -56.76 -6.44
CA ALA A 270 -55.27 -57.79 -5.69
C ALA A 270 -54.63 -57.21 -4.40
N ALA A 271 -54.85 -57.87 -3.25
CA ALA A 271 -54.33 -57.53 -1.91
C ALA A 271 -54.73 -56.12 -1.41
N TRP A 272 -55.89 -56.02 -0.75
CA TRP A 272 -56.59 -54.74 -0.53
C TRP A 272 -56.53 -54.16 0.90
N GLU A 273 -56.83 -54.93 1.95
CA GLU A 273 -57.07 -54.36 3.29
C GLU A 273 -55.83 -53.71 3.94
N GLU A 274 -54.69 -54.40 3.92
CA GLU A 274 -53.42 -53.88 4.49
C GLU A 274 -52.93 -52.62 3.75
N ARG A 275 -53.12 -52.57 2.43
CA ARG A 275 -52.72 -51.42 1.59
C ARG A 275 -53.63 -50.23 1.76
N ALA A 276 -54.94 -50.44 1.94
CA ALA A 276 -55.89 -49.36 2.22
C ALA A 276 -55.58 -48.69 3.58
N LEU A 277 -55.35 -49.47 4.63
CA LEU A 277 -54.95 -48.94 5.96
C LEU A 277 -53.64 -48.15 5.92
N LEU A 278 -52.62 -48.66 5.20
CA LEU A 278 -51.38 -47.91 4.97
C LEU A 278 -51.60 -46.65 4.11
N ALA A 279 -52.55 -46.68 3.18
CA ALA A 279 -52.88 -45.54 2.32
C ALA A 279 -53.57 -44.40 3.10
N GLU A 280 -54.58 -44.75 3.89
CA GLU A 280 -55.35 -43.83 4.72
C GLU A 280 -54.48 -43.21 5.82
N GLY A 281 -53.70 -44.02 6.54
CA GLY A 281 -52.78 -43.55 7.58
C GLY A 281 -51.70 -42.60 7.05
N ALA A 282 -51.14 -42.85 5.87
CA ALA A 282 -50.16 -41.95 5.27
C ALA A 282 -50.79 -40.65 4.72
N THR A 283 -52.01 -40.71 4.17
CA THR A 283 -52.80 -39.49 3.84
C THR A 283 -52.96 -38.61 5.08
N GLN A 284 -53.41 -39.20 6.18
CA GLN A 284 -53.64 -38.49 7.44
C GLN A 284 -52.35 -37.85 8.00
N VAL A 285 -51.20 -38.52 7.87
CA VAL A 285 -49.88 -37.95 8.24
C VAL A 285 -49.48 -36.77 7.34
N TRP A 286 -49.80 -36.80 6.04
CA TRP A 286 -49.56 -35.66 5.14
C TRP A 286 -50.51 -34.49 5.41
N GLU A 287 -51.78 -34.75 5.72
CA GLU A 287 -52.74 -33.73 6.13
C GLU A 287 -52.34 -33.04 7.44
N GLN A 288 -51.86 -33.79 8.44
CA GLN A 288 -51.28 -33.22 9.67
C GLN A 288 -50.07 -32.32 9.38
N LYS A 289 -49.17 -32.72 8.47
CA LYS A 289 -48.02 -31.89 8.05
C LYS A 289 -48.46 -30.64 7.31
N ALA A 290 -49.44 -30.74 6.40
CA ALA A 290 -49.98 -29.60 5.67
C ALA A 290 -50.68 -28.60 6.62
N THR A 291 -51.41 -29.11 7.62
CA THR A 291 -52.07 -28.32 8.66
C THR A 291 -51.04 -27.56 9.49
N ARG A 292 -49.99 -28.24 9.97
CA ARG A 292 -48.90 -27.62 10.74
C ARG A 292 -48.10 -26.57 9.95
N LEU A 293 -47.97 -26.74 8.63
CA LEU A 293 -47.39 -25.71 7.75
C LEU A 293 -48.31 -24.49 7.59
N GLU A 294 -49.63 -24.69 7.49
CA GLU A 294 -50.63 -23.60 7.46
C GLU A 294 -50.69 -22.84 8.80
N GLU A 295 -50.55 -23.55 9.94
CA GLU A 295 -50.42 -22.97 11.28
C GLU A 295 -49.14 -22.11 11.41
N LEU A 296 -47.98 -22.64 11.00
CA LEU A 296 -46.72 -21.89 10.99
C LEU A 296 -46.80 -20.65 10.10
N LYS A 297 -47.34 -20.80 8.87
CA LYS A 297 -47.59 -19.68 7.95
C LYS A 297 -48.48 -18.61 8.61
N LYS A 298 -49.57 -19.01 9.26
CA LYS A 298 -50.48 -18.11 9.96
C LYS A 298 -49.82 -17.41 11.15
N SER A 299 -48.89 -18.06 11.85
CA SER A 299 -48.11 -17.45 12.92
C SER A 299 -47.15 -16.37 12.39
N TRP A 300 -46.52 -16.59 11.22
CA TRP A 300 -45.69 -15.57 10.57
C TRP A 300 -46.50 -14.43 9.95
N GLU A 301 -47.67 -14.71 9.35
CA GLU A 301 -48.62 -13.67 8.89
C GLU A 301 -49.13 -12.82 10.08
N GLN A 302 -49.28 -13.41 11.28
CA GLN A 302 -49.57 -12.66 12.51
C GLN A 302 -48.39 -11.81 13.01
N LYS A 303 -47.15 -12.32 12.94
CA LYS A 303 -45.95 -11.54 13.28
C LYS A 303 -45.79 -10.33 12.34
N ALA A 304 -45.97 -10.52 11.04
CA ALA A 304 -45.92 -9.43 10.05
C ALA A 304 -46.93 -8.32 10.38
N ALA A 305 -48.20 -8.67 10.63
CA ALA A 305 -49.24 -7.70 11.00
C ALA A 305 -48.95 -6.98 12.34
N LEU A 306 -48.26 -7.62 13.29
CA LEU A 306 -47.80 -6.98 14.53
C LEU A 306 -46.64 -6.01 14.28
N ALA A 307 -45.69 -6.36 13.41
CA ALA A 307 -44.58 -5.49 13.02
C ALA A 307 -45.06 -4.27 12.21
N GLU A 308 -45.97 -4.45 11.25
CA GLU A 308 -46.64 -3.35 10.52
C GLU A 308 -47.31 -2.37 11.48
N LYS A 309 -48.03 -2.88 12.49
CA LYS A 309 -48.66 -2.04 13.51
C LYS A 309 -47.61 -1.30 14.36
N ALA A 310 -46.55 -1.97 14.80
CA ALA A 310 -45.50 -1.35 15.60
C ALA A 310 -44.76 -0.24 14.83
N ILE A 311 -44.56 -0.41 13.52
CA ILE A 311 -44.04 0.60 12.61
C ILE A 311 -44.97 1.83 12.57
N GLU A 312 -46.28 1.63 12.47
CA GLU A 312 -47.25 2.73 12.46
C GLU A 312 -47.32 3.44 13.84
N ASP A 313 -47.31 2.68 14.93
CA ASP A 313 -47.30 3.22 16.31
C ASP A 313 -46.03 4.05 16.61
N GLU A 314 -44.86 3.75 16.04
CA GLU A 314 -43.66 4.59 16.14
C GLU A 314 -43.67 5.80 15.17
N LYS A 315 -44.22 5.67 13.95
CA LYS A 315 -44.45 6.84 13.07
C LYS A 315 -45.36 7.88 13.73
N ILE A 316 -46.41 7.44 14.43
CA ILE A 316 -47.34 8.34 15.13
C ILE A 316 -46.63 9.10 16.25
N LYS A 317 -45.73 8.46 17.00
CA LYS A 317 -44.88 9.13 18.01
C LYS A 317 -43.96 10.18 17.36
N LEU A 318 -43.39 9.87 16.20
CA LEU A 318 -42.55 10.81 15.47
C LEU A 318 -43.32 12.07 15.05
N ILE A 319 -44.57 11.90 14.57
CA ILE A 319 -45.44 13.02 14.18
C ILE A 319 -45.81 13.90 15.39
N ASP A 320 -46.08 13.31 16.56
CA ASP A 320 -46.32 14.05 17.81
C ASP A 320 -45.04 14.77 18.30
N SER A 321 -43.86 14.16 18.18
CA SER A 321 -42.56 14.81 18.44
C SER A 321 -42.35 16.04 17.55
N ASP A 322 -42.54 15.90 16.24
CA ASP A 322 -42.40 16.99 15.27
C ASP A 322 -43.43 18.11 15.51
N LEU A 323 -44.66 17.76 15.87
CA LEU A 323 -45.72 18.72 16.20
C LEU A 323 -45.38 19.52 17.46
N ARG A 324 -44.91 18.85 18.53
CA ARG A 324 -44.45 19.50 19.76
C ARG A 324 -43.24 20.41 19.50
N ALA A 325 -42.26 19.94 18.73
CA ALA A 325 -41.09 20.73 18.33
C ALA A 325 -41.50 21.97 17.52
N SER A 326 -42.45 21.84 16.58
CA SER A 326 -42.98 22.96 15.80
C SER A 326 -43.73 23.98 16.67
N VAL A 327 -44.49 23.54 17.67
CA VAL A 327 -45.17 24.43 18.64
C VAL A 327 -44.17 25.16 19.53
N LEU A 328 -43.11 24.47 20.00
CA LEU A 328 -42.02 25.08 20.77
C LEU A 328 -41.21 26.09 19.95
N GLN A 329 -40.89 25.77 18.70
CA GLN A 329 -40.23 26.72 17.78
C GLN A 329 -41.10 27.95 17.56
N LYS A 330 -42.40 27.77 17.30
CA LYS A 330 -43.34 28.89 17.13
C LYS A 330 -43.45 29.76 18.38
N HIS A 331 -43.38 29.18 19.58
CA HIS A 331 -43.31 29.95 20.83
C HIS A 331 -41.96 30.66 21.05
N LEU A 332 -40.85 30.11 20.55
CA LEU A 332 -39.56 30.80 20.50
C LEU A 332 -39.61 31.98 19.52
N ASP A 333 -40.22 31.83 18.35
CA ASP A 333 -40.36 32.89 17.35
C ASP A 333 -41.29 34.03 17.82
N ASP A 334 -42.43 33.69 18.47
CA ASP A 334 -43.29 34.64 19.17
C ASP A 334 -42.54 35.39 20.29
N SER A 335 -41.66 34.68 21.02
CA SER A 335 -40.87 35.26 22.12
C SER A 335 -39.76 36.18 21.59
N GLY A 336 -39.08 35.79 20.52
CA GLY A 336 -38.12 36.64 19.81
C GLY A 336 -38.78 37.91 19.28
N THR A 337 -39.96 37.79 18.68
CA THR A 337 -40.76 38.94 18.22
C THR A 337 -41.10 39.89 19.38
N ARG A 338 -41.46 39.36 20.56
CA ARG A 338 -41.67 40.16 21.78
C ARG A 338 -40.39 40.81 22.29
N ILE A 339 -39.25 40.14 22.22
CA ILE A 339 -37.95 40.68 22.60
C ILE A 339 -37.59 41.85 21.67
N THR A 340 -37.67 41.71 20.35
CA THR A 340 -37.39 42.80 19.41
C THR A 340 -38.33 44.00 19.59
N ILE A 341 -39.61 43.76 19.96
CA ILE A 341 -40.53 44.84 20.35
C ILE A 341 -40.06 45.54 21.64
N PHE A 342 -39.58 44.80 22.64
CA PHE A 342 -39.01 45.37 23.87
C PHE A 342 -37.70 46.14 23.61
N GLU A 343 -36.79 45.61 22.79
CA GLU A 343 -35.53 46.26 22.41
C GLU A 343 -35.76 47.57 21.66
N ASN A 344 -36.71 47.60 20.73
CA ASN A 344 -37.11 48.83 20.05
C ASN A 344 -37.78 49.83 21.00
N LYS A 345 -38.51 49.35 22.01
CA LYS A 345 -39.08 50.19 23.08
C LYS A 345 -37.99 50.74 24.03
N ILE A 346 -36.95 49.95 24.32
CA ILE A 346 -35.76 50.36 25.08
C ILE A 346 -34.96 51.41 24.29
N LYS A 347 -34.67 51.17 23.00
CA LYS A 347 -34.04 52.16 22.11
C LYS A 347 -34.86 53.45 22.03
N SER A 348 -36.20 53.36 21.96
CA SER A 348 -37.12 54.51 21.99
C SER A 348 -37.11 55.29 23.31
N LEU A 349 -36.75 54.66 24.43
CA LEU A 349 -36.59 55.30 25.74
C LEU A 349 -35.19 55.90 25.92
N ILE A 350 -34.13 55.22 25.47
CA ILE A 350 -32.76 55.73 25.47
C ILE A 350 -32.65 57.00 24.62
N ASN A 351 -33.22 56.99 23.41
CA ASN A 351 -33.22 58.14 22.50
C ASN A 351 -34.07 59.35 23.01
N LYS A 352 -34.82 59.18 24.11
CA LYS A 352 -35.49 60.26 24.85
C LYS A 352 -34.69 60.77 26.05
N SER A 353 -33.62 60.09 26.44
CA SER A 353 -32.77 60.46 27.58
C SER A 353 -31.64 61.40 27.20
N GLU A 354 -31.11 61.29 25.97
CA GLU A 354 -29.87 61.98 25.55
C GLU A 354 -30.08 63.44 25.09
N ILE A 355 -31.32 63.89 24.91
CA ILE A 355 -31.69 65.24 24.43
C ILE A 355 -31.40 66.36 25.47
N SER A 356 -30.94 66.02 26.68
CA SER A 356 -30.84 66.95 27.83
C SER A 356 -29.44 67.14 28.43
N GLN A 357 -28.35 66.92 27.68
CA GLN A 357 -26.99 67.28 28.14
C GLN A 357 -26.22 68.30 27.27
N ASP A 358 -26.83 68.85 26.22
CA ASP A 358 -26.22 69.82 25.28
C ASP A 358 -26.05 71.25 25.85
N LYS A 359 -25.75 71.36 27.16
CA LYS A 359 -25.73 72.65 27.88
C LYS A 359 -24.68 72.77 28.99
N ILE A 360 -23.85 71.75 29.23
CA ILE A 360 -22.75 71.82 30.19
C ILE A 360 -21.41 71.82 29.44
N ILE A 361 -20.85 73.02 29.26
CA ILE A 361 -19.41 73.31 29.19
C ILE A 361 -18.66 72.61 28.02
N ARG A 362 -18.26 73.25 26.92
CA ARG A 362 -18.18 74.68 26.52
C ARG A 362 -17.24 75.63 27.30
N MET A 363 -16.25 75.09 28.00
CA MET A 363 -14.96 75.69 28.41
C MET A 363 -14.03 74.49 28.67
N THR A 364 -12.94 74.19 27.94
CA THR A 364 -11.91 75.01 27.27
C THR A 364 -11.42 74.33 25.97
N LYS A 365 -11.13 75.02 24.85
CA LYS A 365 -9.79 75.54 24.43
C LYS A 365 -8.65 74.54 24.75
N SER A 366 -7.72 74.11 23.86
CA SER A 366 -7.22 74.59 22.55
C SER A 366 -6.22 73.52 21.97
N PHE A 367 -5.72 73.47 20.71
CA PHE A 367 -5.89 74.24 19.46
C PHE A 367 -5.39 73.45 18.21
N SER A 368 -5.68 73.95 16.99
CA SER A 368 -5.00 73.81 15.67
C SER A 368 -4.22 72.53 15.21
N TRP A 369 -4.67 71.96 14.08
CA TRP A 369 -3.83 71.36 13.02
C TRP A 369 -2.83 72.37 12.40
N LYS A 370 -1.69 71.92 11.81
CA LYS A 370 -1.47 71.71 10.33
C LYS A 370 0.04 71.62 9.92
N ILE A 371 0.31 71.11 8.70
CA ILE A 371 1.49 71.34 7.80
C ILE A 371 2.71 70.36 7.87
N THR A 372 2.70 69.41 6.92
CA THR A 372 3.76 68.82 6.05
C THR A 372 5.27 68.77 6.42
N SER A 373 5.84 67.56 6.36
CA SER A 373 6.84 67.05 5.37
C SER A 373 8.07 67.92 4.94
N PRO A 374 9.25 67.32 4.68
CA PRO A 374 10.05 66.35 5.47
C PRO A 374 11.55 66.81 5.54
N ILE A 375 12.52 65.88 5.71
CA ILE A 375 13.94 65.85 5.17
C ILE A 375 15.10 65.61 6.18
N ARG A 376 15.85 64.49 5.93
CA ARG A 376 17.25 64.14 6.33
C ARG A 376 17.54 63.99 7.85
N PHE A 377 18.58 63.26 8.28
CA PHE A 377 19.64 62.48 7.61
C PHE A 377 19.92 61.19 8.45
N LEU A 378 20.46 60.07 7.97
CA LEU A 378 21.51 59.84 6.97
C LEU A 378 21.18 58.73 5.94
N ARG A 379 21.90 58.69 4.82
CA ARG A 379 21.66 57.76 3.67
C ARG A 379 22.93 57.53 2.84
N ARG A 380 23.33 56.25 2.68
CA ARG A 380 24.25 55.62 1.68
C ARG A 380 24.90 54.40 2.36
N LYS A 381 25.27 53.29 1.70
CA LYS A 381 25.22 52.80 0.30
C LYS A 381 25.19 51.25 0.44
N PHE A 382 24.56 50.41 -0.39
CA PHE A 382 24.30 50.43 -1.83
C PHE A 382 22.92 49.83 -2.16
N LEU A 383 22.54 49.87 -3.44
CA LEU A 383 21.45 49.11 -4.07
C LEU A 383 21.95 48.55 -5.41
N ASP A 384 21.18 47.62 -5.98
CA ASP A 384 21.16 47.20 -7.40
C ASP A 384 22.36 46.44 -7.99
N SER A 385 22.48 45.17 -7.59
CA SER A 385 22.66 44.03 -8.50
C SER A 385 22.30 42.74 -7.72
N PHE A 386 21.37 41.86 -8.11
CA PHE A 386 20.71 41.65 -9.40
C PHE A 386 19.17 41.58 -9.26
N GLN A 387 18.45 41.65 -10.39
CA GLN A 387 17.09 41.11 -10.46
C GLN A 387 17.15 39.59 -10.59
N SER A 388 16.54 38.89 -9.64
CA SER A 388 15.77 37.67 -9.89
C SER A 388 14.41 37.92 -9.24
N THR A 389 13.48 38.60 -9.92
CA THR A 389 12.66 37.97 -10.97
C THR A 389 12.18 36.61 -10.50
N VAL A 390 10.94 36.55 -10.00
CA VAL A 390 10.17 35.30 -9.99
C VAL A 390 9.70 35.11 -11.43
N SER A 391 10.60 34.66 -12.29
CA SER A 391 10.30 34.29 -13.67
C SER A 391 9.76 32.86 -13.71
N GLU A 392 8.67 32.69 -14.45
CA GLU A 392 8.22 31.45 -15.10
C GLU A 392 7.54 30.36 -14.23
N GLU A 393 7.84 30.17 -12.93
CA GLU A 393 7.35 28.98 -12.20
C GLU A 393 5.95 29.07 -11.52
N PHE A 394 5.17 30.14 -11.70
CA PHE A 394 3.74 30.13 -11.33
C PHE A 394 2.84 30.39 -12.54
N ASN A 395 2.06 29.37 -12.90
CA ASN A 395 1.03 29.42 -13.93
C ASN A 395 -0.33 29.22 -13.25
N PRO A 396 -1.22 30.24 -13.21
CA PRO A 396 -2.50 30.14 -12.52
C PRO A 396 -3.45 29.10 -13.13
N ARG A 397 -3.33 28.82 -14.44
CA ARG A 397 -4.09 27.75 -15.08
C ARG A 397 -3.62 26.38 -14.63
N LEU A 398 -2.30 26.17 -14.57
CA LEU A 398 -1.73 24.95 -14.00
C LEU A 398 -2.12 24.80 -12.53
N TYR A 399 -2.16 25.90 -11.75
CA TYR A 399 -2.59 25.87 -10.36
C TYR A 399 -4.04 25.40 -10.20
N LEU A 400 -4.97 25.80 -11.06
CA LEU A 400 -6.35 25.27 -11.05
C LEU A 400 -6.43 23.83 -11.61
N GLU A 401 -5.66 23.50 -12.64
CA GLU A 401 -5.56 22.11 -13.15
C GLU A 401 -4.89 21.13 -12.17
N LEU A 402 -4.18 21.64 -11.16
CA LEU A 402 -3.60 20.87 -10.04
C LEU A 402 -4.48 20.86 -8.78
N ASN A 403 -5.49 21.72 -8.69
CA ASN A 403 -6.39 21.84 -7.53
C ASN A 403 -7.85 21.95 -8.02
N PRO A 404 -8.51 20.81 -8.34
CA PRO A 404 -9.84 20.81 -8.96
C PRO A 404 -10.93 21.50 -8.13
N ASP A 405 -10.81 21.49 -6.80
CA ASP A 405 -11.69 22.23 -5.89
C ASP A 405 -11.58 23.75 -6.07
N LEU A 406 -10.36 24.26 -6.31
CA LEU A 406 -10.15 25.66 -6.68
C LEU A 406 -10.64 25.94 -8.10
N LYS A 407 -10.58 24.96 -9.01
CA LYS A 407 -11.13 25.09 -10.37
C LYS A 407 -12.65 25.16 -10.38
N GLU A 408 -13.35 24.43 -9.51
CA GLU A 408 -14.81 24.57 -9.34
C GLU A 408 -15.21 25.95 -8.76
N ILE A 409 -14.31 26.61 -8.04
CA ILE A 409 -14.54 27.93 -7.41
C ILE A 409 -14.20 29.10 -8.34
N PHE A 410 -13.08 29.01 -9.06
CA PHE A 410 -12.54 30.10 -9.88
C PHE A 410 -12.76 29.92 -11.40
N ASP A 411 -13.02 28.70 -11.89
CA ASP A 411 -13.14 28.35 -13.31
C ASP A 411 -11.93 28.80 -14.15
N ASP A 412 -12.05 29.88 -14.94
CA ASP A 412 -10.96 30.54 -15.69
C ASP A 412 -10.50 31.88 -15.04
N ASP A 413 -10.88 32.19 -13.78
CA ASP A 413 -10.37 33.37 -13.04
C ASP A 413 -8.93 33.16 -12.56
N TRP A 414 -8.00 33.41 -13.48
CA TRP A 414 -6.57 33.40 -13.23
C TRP A 414 -6.11 34.40 -12.16
N GLN A 415 -6.85 35.49 -11.93
CA GLN A 415 -6.48 36.48 -10.92
C GLN A 415 -6.92 36.03 -9.53
N GLY A 416 -8.12 35.47 -9.38
CA GLY A 416 -8.58 34.75 -8.20
C GLY A 416 -7.64 33.60 -7.83
N ALA A 417 -7.28 32.76 -8.81
CA ALA A 417 -6.30 31.69 -8.65
C ALA A 417 -4.91 32.19 -8.19
N THR A 418 -4.40 33.27 -8.79
CA THR A 418 -3.12 33.88 -8.40
C THR A 418 -3.17 34.44 -6.98
N ASN A 419 -4.26 35.15 -6.63
CA ASN A 419 -4.46 35.70 -5.30
C ASN A 419 -4.56 34.57 -4.26
N HIS A 420 -5.30 33.50 -4.56
CA HIS A 420 -5.40 32.31 -3.71
C HIS A 420 -4.03 31.69 -3.46
N PHE A 421 -3.22 31.47 -4.49
CA PHE A 421 -1.86 30.94 -4.32
C PHE A 421 -0.98 31.81 -3.42
N LEU A 422 -1.02 33.14 -3.61
CA LEU A 422 -0.18 34.09 -2.89
C LEU A 422 -0.61 34.32 -1.43
N ILE A 423 -1.88 34.10 -1.09
CA ILE A 423 -2.45 34.39 0.24
C ILE A 423 -2.68 33.10 1.06
N HIS A 424 -3.03 31.98 0.41
CA HIS A 424 -3.43 30.73 1.06
C HIS A 424 -2.67 29.50 0.53
N GLY A 425 -2.52 29.39 -0.79
CA GLY A 425 -2.08 28.16 -1.45
C GLY A 425 -0.71 27.62 -1.02
N LYS A 426 0.23 28.49 -0.63
CA LYS A 426 1.52 28.06 -0.07
C LYS A 426 1.39 27.46 1.33
N ASP A 427 0.59 28.08 2.20
CA ASP A 427 0.40 27.66 3.58
C ASP A 427 -0.52 26.43 3.68
N GLU A 428 -1.44 26.27 2.71
CA GLU A 428 -2.23 25.05 2.47
C GLU A 428 -1.43 23.91 1.80
N GLY A 429 -0.17 24.14 1.42
CA GLY A 429 0.66 23.13 0.74
C GLY A 429 0.15 22.71 -0.65
N ARG A 430 -0.64 23.56 -1.32
CA ARG A 430 -1.25 23.24 -2.63
C ARG A 430 -0.19 23.10 -3.72
N PRO A 431 -0.21 22.02 -4.53
CA PRO A 431 0.69 21.89 -5.67
C PRO A 431 0.38 22.97 -6.72
N PHE A 432 1.39 23.75 -7.11
CA PHE A 432 1.29 24.85 -8.09
C PHE A 432 2.18 24.67 -9.34
N SER A 433 2.98 23.61 -9.34
CA SER A 433 3.82 23.16 -10.44
C SER A 433 3.93 21.63 -10.34
N TYR A 434 4.08 20.93 -11.47
CA TYR A 434 4.27 19.48 -11.47
C TYR A 434 5.56 19.03 -10.75
N GLN A 435 6.55 19.92 -10.63
CA GLN A 435 7.74 19.71 -9.79
C GLN A 435 7.40 19.55 -8.29
N HIS A 436 6.32 20.17 -7.82
CA HIS A 436 5.91 20.13 -6.42
C HIS A 436 4.99 18.93 -6.18
N ALA A 437 5.49 17.95 -5.43
CA ALA A 437 4.74 16.76 -5.03
C ALA A 437 3.42 17.14 -4.35
N PRO A 438 2.29 16.47 -4.66
CA PRO A 438 1.05 16.70 -3.94
C PRO A 438 1.13 16.11 -2.51
N PRO A 439 0.17 16.44 -1.62
CA PRO A 439 -0.01 15.77 -0.34
C PRO A 439 -0.05 14.24 -0.47
N PRO A 440 0.40 13.46 0.55
CA PRO A 440 0.55 12.00 0.42
C PRO A 440 -0.70 11.26 -0.06
N HIS A 441 -1.88 11.66 0.43
CA HIS A 441 -3.17 11.03 0.07
C HIS A 441 -3.59 11.25 -1.41
N LEU A 442 -2.93 12.15 -2.14
CA LEU A 442 -3.13 12.35 -3.59
C LEU A 442 -2.00 11.72 -4.44
N ARG A 443 -1.01 11.04 -3.85
CA ARG A 443 0.12 10.39 -4.56
C ARG A 443 -0.27 9.04 -5.17
N THR A 444 -1.42 9.00 -5.83
CA THR A 444 -1.90 7.80 -6.53
C THR A 444 -1.11 7.57 -7.82
N PHE A 445 -1.11 6.33 -8.32
CA PHE A 445 -0.48 6.02 -9.62
C PHE A 445 -1.17 6.74 -10.80
N GLU A 446 -2.47 7.03 -10.68
CA GLU A 446 -3.25 7.78 -11.67
C GLU A 446 -2.81 9.26 -11.72
N GLU A 447 -2.56 9.88 -10.56
CA GLU A 447 -1.92 11.21 -10.51
C GLU A 447 -0.47 11.16 -10.99
N TRP A 448 0.29 10.10 -10.69
CA TRP A 448 1.67 9.92 -11.18
C TRP A 448 1.74 9.91 -12.72
N ILE A 449 0.88 9.13 -13.38
CA ILE A 449 0.75 9.09 -14.85
C ILE A 449 0.46 10.51 -15.37
N ARG A 450 -0.57 11.17 -14.86
CA ARG A 450 -1.01 12.51 -15.28
C ARG A 450 0.10 13.56 -15.16
N ARG A 451 0.89 13.50 -14.08
CA ARG A 451 1.95 14.49 -13.79
C ARG A 451 3.21 14.30 -14.61
N TYR A 452 3.59 13.06 -14.90
CA TYR A 452 4.96 12.72 -15.30
C TYR A 452 5.07 11.89 -16.58
N GLU A 453 4.07 11.06 -16.90
CA GLU A 453 4.07 10.25 -18.12
C GLU A 453 3.29 10.91 -19.26
N GLU A 454 2.13 11.52 -18.95
CA GLU A 454 1.31 12.27 -19.90
C GLU A 454 1.82 13.70 -20.15
N ASN A 455 2.66 14.23 -19.26
CA ASN A 455 3.15 15.62 -19.32
C ASN A 455 4.39 15.77 -20.23
N PRO A 456 4.32 16.55 -21.33
CA PRO A 456 5.45 16.79 -22.23
C PRO A 456 6.68 17.47 -21.60
N GLU A 457 6.57 18.07 -20.41
CA GLU A 457 7.72 18.61 -19.67
C GLU A 457 8.58 17.50 -19.03
N PHE A 458 7.97 16.38 -18.63
CA PHE A 458 8.64 15.27 -17.94
C PHE A 458 8.87 14.07 -18.85
N ASN A 459 8.03 13.90 -19.87
CA ASN A 459 8.12 12.90 -20.94
C ASN A 459 8.02 13.58 -22.31
N PRO A 460 9.08 14.30 -22.76
CA PRO A 460 9.03 15.10 -23.98
C PRO A 460 8.90 14.23 -25.24
N PRO A 461 8.07 14.62 -26.24
CA PRO A 461 7.94 13.90 -27.50
C PRO A 461 9.30 13.68 -28.19
N LEU A 462 9.53 12.43 -28.61
CA LEU A 462 10.81 11.98 -29.20
C LEU A 462 11.12 12.57 -30.58
N SER A 463 10.27 13.45 -31.12
CA SER A 463 10.47 14.17 -32.37
C SER A 463 11.74 15.04 -32.41
N ASN A 464 12.35 15.32 -31.25
CA ASN A 464 13.63 16.03 -31.15
C ASN A 464 14.87 15.12 -31.26
N PHE A 465 14.74 13.78 -31.13
CA PHE A 465 15.87 12.86 -31.13
C PHE A 465 16.20 12.32 -32.53
N LYS A 466 17.40 12.62 -33.01
CA LYS A 466 17.91 12.10 -34.29
C LYS A 466 18.47 10.68 -34.13
N ILE A 467 17.58 9.69 -34.18
CA ILE A 467 17.92 8.27 -34.35
C ILE A 467 18.75 8.12 -35.64
N GLN A 468 20.04 7.77 -35.52
CA GLN A 468 20.98 7.70 -36.64
C GLN A 468 20.96 6.31 -37.29
N LYS A 469 21.05 5.27 -36.48
CA LYS A 469 20.77 3.88 -36.88
C LYS A 469 19.31 3.60 -36.62
N LYS A 470 18.55 3.27 -37.67
CA LYS A 470 17.20 2.70 -37.52
C LYS A 470 17.28 1.16 -37.54
N PRO A 471 17.38 0.46 -36.39
CA PRO A 471 17.22 -0.99 -36.36
C PRO A 471 15.84 -1.37 -36.89
N LEU A 472 15.72 -2.53 -37.54
CA LEU A 472 14.42 -3.12 -37.90
C LEU A 472 13.98 -4.03 -36.76
N PHE A 473 12.83 -3.72 -36.15
CA PHE A 473 12.22 -4.56 -35.12
C PHE A 473 11.22 -5.54 -35.74
N SER A 474 11.39 -6.84 -35.48
CA SER A 474 10.38 -7.86 -35.77
C SER A 474 9.57 -8.15 -34.51
N ILE A 475 8.33 -7.70 -34.48
CA ILE A 475 7.41 -7.90 -33.37
C ILE A 475 6.78 -9.28 -33.52
N ILE A 476 6.92 -10.12 -32.50
CA ILE A 476 6.53 -11.53 -32.47
C ILE A 476 5.16 -11.63 -31.81
N LEU A 477 4.11 -11.91 -32.60
CA LEU A 477 2.71 -11.93 -32.15
C LEU A 477 2.04 -13.30 -32.41
N PRO A 478 2.12 -14.24 -31.46
CA PRO A 478 1.33 -15.46 -31.48
C PRO A 478 -0.14 -15.15 -31.11
N VAL A 479 -1.12 -15.74 -31.80
CA VAL A 479 -2.55 -15.44 -31.61
C VAL A 479 -3.35 -16.75 -31.50
N PHE A 480 -4.14 -16.91 -30.43
CA PHE A 480 -5.13 -17.99 -30.33
C PHE A 480 -6.42 -17.53 -29.64
N ASP A 481 -7.50 -17.33 -30.41
CA ASP A 481 -8.85 -16.99 -29.92
C ASP A 481 -8.98 -15.82 -28.89
N PRO A 482 -8.26 -14.68 -29.05
CA PRO A 482 -8.44 -13.53 -28.15
C PRO A 482 -9.81 -12.86 -28.31
N PRO A 483 -10.31 -12.14 -27.29
CA PRO A 483 -11.45 -11.25 -27.44
C PRO A 483 -11.16 -10.16 -28.48
N ILE A 484 -12.01 -10.06 -29.51
CA ILE A 484 -11.81 -9.16 -30.67
C ILE A 484 -11.43 -7.71 -30.29
N PRO A 485 -12.10 -7.04 -29.32
CA PRO A 485 -11.74 -5.67 -28.97
C PRO A 485 -10.34 -5.50 -28.38
N PHE A 486 -9.77 -6.55 -27.77
CA PHE A 486 -8.39 -6.51 -27.26
C PHE A 486 -7.39 -6.80 -28.37
N LEU A 487 -7.70 -7.72 -29.29
CA LEU A 487 -6.88 -7.95 -30.48
C LEU A 487 -6.80 -6.71 -31.38
N GLU A 488 -7.94 -6.05 -31.64
CA GLU A 488 -7.95 -4.80 -32.42
C GLU A 488 -7.14 -3.70 -31.74
N ALA A 489 -7.24 -3.56 -30.41
CA ALA A 489 -6.44 -2.59 -29.66
C ALA A 489 -4.93 -2.94 -29.64
N ALA A 490 -4.57 -4.22 -29.49
CA ALA A 490 -3.20 -4.70 -29.54
C ALA A 490 -2.55 -4.39 -30.91
N LEU A 491 -3.24 -4.75 -32.00
CA LEU A 491 -2.78 -4.48 -33.37
C LEU A 491 -2.65 -2.97 -33.65
N ASN A 492 -3.64 -2.16 -33.23
CA ASN A 492 -3.55 -0.71 -33.36
C ASN A 492 -2.36 -0.13 -32.58
N SER A 493 -2.08 -0.61 -31.36
CA SER A 493 -0.93 -0.13 -30.56
C SER A 493 0.44 -0.37 -31.20
N VAL A 494 0.53 -1.32 -32.14
CA VAL A 494 1.71 -1.54 -33.01
C VAL A 494 1.67 -0.62 -34.23
N VAL A 495 0.53 -0.52 -34.92
CA VAL A 495 0.36 0.33 -36.12
C VAL A 495 0.64 1.81 -35.81
N GLU A 496 0.24 2.27 -34.63
CA GLU A 496 0.32 3.66 -34.15
C GLU A 496 1.65 4.02 -33.46
N GLN A 497 2.65 3.14 -33.49
CA GLN A 497 3.98 3.42 -32.92
C GLN A 497 4.64 4.65 -33.57
N ASN A 498 5.23 5.52 -32.75
CA ASN A 498 6.00 6.70 -33.17
C ASN A 498 7.30 6.37 -33.95
N TYR A 499 7.62 5.08 -34.09
CA TYR A 499 8.75 4.57 -34.84
C TYR A 499 8.25 3.84 -36.10
N ASP A 500 8.90 4.08 -37.24
CA ASP A 500 8.43 3.63 -38.55
C ASP A 500 8.99 2.26 -38.98
N ASN A 501 10.24 1.97 -38.62
CA ASN A 501 11.00 0.82 -39.13
C ASN A 501 10.78 -0.47 -38.32
N TRP A 502 9.57 -1.03 -38.43
CA TRP A 502 9.20 -2.32 -37.83
C TRP A 502 8.43 -3.21 -38.80
N GLU A 503 8.33 -4.48 -38.45
CA GLU A 503 7.46 -5.48 -39.07
C GLU A 503 6.76 -6.29 -37.98
N LEU A 504 5.51 -6.68 -38.20
CA LEU A 504 4.70 -7.43 -37.23
C LEU A 504 4.47 -8.86 -37.75
N CYS A 505 5.11 -9.83 -37.11
CA CYS A 505 5.09 -11.24 -37.46
C CYS A 505 3.97 -11.95 -36.69
N ILE A 506 2.77 -11.97 -37.30
CA ILE A 506 1.57 -12.56 -36.73
C ILE A 506 1.48 -14.04 -37.09
N VAL A 507 1.26 -14.89 -36.09
CA VAL A 507 0.95 -16.31 -36.28
C VAL A 507 -0.36 -16.65 -35.58
N ASP A 508 -1.40 -16.92 -36.37
CA ASP A 508 -2.61 -17.59 -35.87
C ASP A 508 -2.28 -19.05 -35.55
N ASP A 509 -2.39 -19.44 -34.28
CA ASP A 509 -2.18 -20.81 -33.80
C ASP A 509 -3.44 -21.68 -33.96
N ALA A 510 -4.03 -21.59 -35.15
CA ALA A 510 -5.28 -22.24 -35.53
C ALA A 510 -6.49 -21.85 -34.63
N SER A 511 -6.70 -20.56 -34.37
CA SER A 511 -7.90 -20.01 -33.69
C SER A 511 -9.20 -20.60 -34.25
N GLN A 512 -10.12 -20.99 -33.37
CA GLN A 512 -11.40 -21.59 -33.73
C GLN A 512 -12.43 -20.54 -34.18
N ASN A 513 -12.32 -19.30 -33.69
CA ASN A 513 -13.16 -18.19 -34.05
C ASN A 513 -12.76 -17.60 -35.42
N GLU A 514 -13.59 -17.81 -36.44
CA GLU A 514 -13.32 -17.29 -37.79
C GLU A 514 -13.20 -15.76 -37.83
N ILE A 515 -13.87 -15.04 -36.92
CA ILE A 515 -13.80 -13.57 -36.81
C ILE A 515 -12.36 -13.13 -36.44
N VAL A 516 -11.64 -13.90 -35.60
CA VAL A 516 -10.22 -13.63 -35.30
C VAL A 516 -9.40 -13.71 -36.58
N ARG A 517 -9.54 -14.81 -37.34
CA ARG A 517 -8.80 -15.00 -38.60
C ARG A 517 -9.13 -13.95 -39.64
N ASP A 518 -10.39 -13.54 -39.75
CA ASP A 518 -10.81 -12.49 -40.69
C ASP A 518 -10.29 -11.11 -40.28
N LYS A 519 -10.23 -10.81 -38.98
CA LYS A 519 -9.59 -9.61 -38.46
C LYS A 519 -8.09 -9.57 -38.74
N LEU A 520 -7.38 -10.69 -38.55
CA LEU A 520 -5.96 -10.78 -38.91
C LEU A 520 -5.73 -10.55 -40.41
N LYS A 521 -6.58 -11.12 -41.29
CA LYS A 521 -6.54 -10.85 -42.73
C LYS A 521 -6.83 -9.38 -43.06
N GLU A 522 -7.82 -8.78 -42.38
CA GLU A 522 -8.22 -7.37 -42.58
C GLU A 522 -7.04 -6.44 -42.31
N PHE A 523 -6.36 -6.59 -41.17
CA PHE A 523 -5.16 -5.84 -40.82
C PHE A 523 -4.00 -6.08 -41.79
N ALA A 524 -3.68 -7.35 -42.08
CA ALA A 524 -2.61 -7.72 -43.02
C ALA A 524 -2.86 -7.24 -44.47
N SER A 525 -4.11 -6.96 -44.84
CA SER A 525 -4.47 -6.39 -46.14
C SER A 525 -4.28 -4.87 -46.23
N ARG A 526 -4.15 -4.18 -45.09
CA ARG A 526 -4.07 -2.71 -44.99
C ARG A 526 -2.68 -2.20 -44.62
N GLU A 527 -1.98 -2.90 -43.74
CA GLU A 527 -0.64 -2.53 -43.27
C GLU A 527 0.42 -3.45 -43.88
N PRO A 528 1.21 -2.99 -44.88
CA PRO A 528 2.20 -3.83 -45.56
C PRO A 528 3.37 -4.27 -44.67
N ARG A 529 3.54 -3.71 -43.47
CA ARG A 529 4.50 -4.18 -42.45
C ARG A 529 4.02 -5.44 -41.69
N ILE A 530 2.78 -5.88 -41.87
CA ILE A 530 2.26 -7.11 -41.24
C ILE A 530 2.58 -8.34 -42.10
N LYS A 531 3.25 -9.32 -41.49
CA LYS A 531 3.46 -10.67 -42.02
C LYS A 531 2.53 -11.63 -41.29
N LEU A 532 1.53 -12.17 -41.98
CA LEU A 532 0.55 -13.10 -41.40
C LEU A 532 0.79 -14.54 -41.86
N HIS A 533 0.85 -15.48 -40.91
CA HIS A 533 0.78 -16.92 -41.17
C HIS A 533 -0.38 -17.56 -40.39
N LEU A 534 -1.15 -18.42 -41.06
CA LEU A 534 -2.26 -19.16 -40.46
C LEU A 534 -1.89 -20.64 -40.30
N ARG A 535 -1.68 -21.10 -39.05
CA ARG A 535 -1.33 -22.51 -38.79
C ARG A 535 -2.56 -23.41 -38.99
N LYS A 536 -2.32 -24.64 -39.44
CA LYS A 536 -3.35 -25.67 -39.63
C LYS A 536 -3.64 -26.50 -38.37
N ILE A 537 -2.76 -26.43 -37.37
CA ILE A 537 -2.78 -27.23 -36.14
C ILE A 537 -2.24 -26.32 -35.03
N ASN A 538 -3.01 -26.17 -33.95
CA ASN A 538 -2.56 -25.49 -32.74
C ASN A 538 -1.33 -26.22 -32.17
N GLY A 539 -0.29 -25.47 -31.83
CA GLY A 539 0.93 -26.03 -31.24
C GLY A 539 1.36 -25.37 -29.94
N HIS A 540 0.48 -24.56 -29.35
CA HIS A 540 0.70 -23.66 -28.22
C HIS A 540 1.77 -22.59 -28.46
N ILE A 541 1.84 -21.66 -27.50
CA ILE A 541 2.64 -20.43 -27.51
C ILE A 541 4.07 -20.64 -28.05
N SER A 542 4.83 -21.59 -27.50
CA SER A 542 6.22 -21.86 -27.90
C SER A 542 6.38 -22.16 -29.39
N ALA A 543 5.44 -22.90 -30.00
CA ALA A 543 5.50 -23.24 -31.42
C ALA A 543 4.95 -22.11 -32.30
N ALA A 544 3.98 -21.34 -31.81
CA ALA A 544 3.44 -20.18 -32.51
C ALA A 544 4.50 -19.06 -32.60
N SER A 545 5.11 -18.71 -31.46
CA SER A 545 6.21 -17.74 -31.38
C SER A 545 7.42 -18.18 -32.21
N ASN A 546 7.82 -19.46 -32.19
CA ASN A 546 8.88 -19.94 -33.09
C ASN A 546 8.53 -19.78 -34.57
N THR A 547 7.28 -20.05 -34.96
CA THR A 547 6.82 -19.83 -36.35
C THR A 547 6.88 -18.34 -36.72
N ALA A 548 6.58 -17.44 -35.78
CA ALA A 548 6.67 -16.00 -36.00
C ALA A 548 8.12 -15.52 -36.09
N ILE A 549 9.03 -16.09 -35.29
CA ILE A 549 10.48 -15.85 -35.37
C ILE A 549 11.04 -16.32 -36.73
N ASP A 550 10.47 -17.35 -37.35
CA ASP A 550 10.84 -17.78 -38.70
C ASP A 550 10.28 -16.88 -39.84
N LEU A 551 9.38 -15.94 -39.52
CA LEU A 551 8.97 -14.86 -40.43
C LEU A 551 9.87 -13.61 -40.32
N ALA A 552 10.64 -13.48 -39.25
CA ALA A 552 11.38 -12.26 -38.90
C ALA A 552 12.54 -11.95 -39.87
N SER A 553 12.65 -10.69 -40.29
CA SER A 553 13.84 -10.15 -40.97
C SER A 553 14.49 -8.95 -40.26
N GLY A 554 14.00 -8.59 -39.07
CA GLY A 554 14.62 -7.61 -38.19
C GLY A 554 15.90 -8.10 -37.51
N GLU A 555 16.76 -7.17 -37.15
CA GLU A 555 17.97 -7.43 -36.34
C GLU A 555 17.59 -7.77 -34.89
N PHE A 556 16.50 -7.18 -34.41
CA PHE A 556 15.96 -7.33 -33.06
C PHE A 556 14.53 -7.85 -33.09
N LEU A 557 14.27 -8.84 -32.25
CA LEU A 557 12.93 -9.32 -31.93
C LEU A 557 12.33 -8.47 -30.81
N VAL A 558 11.02 -8.32 -30.81
CA VAL A 558 10.22 -7.72 -29.73
C VAL A 558 9.06 -8.66 -29.42
N PHE A 559 8.90 -9.08 -28.17
CA PHE A 559 7.85 -10.03 -27.77
C PHE A 559 6.58 -9.28 -27.32
N PHE A 560 5.41 -9.68 -27.83
CA PHE A 560 4.15 -9.00 -27.59
C PHE A 560 2.97 -9.98 -27.60
N ASP A 561 2.10 -9.90 -26.59
CA ASP A 561 0.93 -10.78 -26.47
C ASP A 561 -0.33 -10.18 -27.12
N HIS A 562 -1.17 -11.08 -27.65
CA HIS A 562 -2.30 -10.77 -28.53
C HIS A 562 -3.48 -9.98 -27.94
N ASP A 563 -3.47 -9.73 -26.62
CA ASP A 563 -4.45 -8.86 -25.95
C ASP A 563 -3.81 -7.70 -25.19
N ASP A 564 -2.49 -7.49 -25.20
CA ASP A 564 -1.83 -6.39 -24.48
C ASP A 564 -1.74 -5.09 -25.28
N LEU A 565 -1.06 -4.05 -24.77
CA LEU A 565 -0.75 -2.82 -25.51
C LEU A 565 0.73 -2.43 -25.34
N LEU A 566 1.32 -1.92 -26.42
CA LEU A 566 2.55 -1.14 -26.37
C LEU A 566 2.23 0.35 -26.16
N CYS A 567 3.05 1.06 -25.38
CA CYS A 567 2.98 2.52 -25.31
C CYS A 567 3.42 3.13 -26.67
N PRO A 568 2.87 4.27 -27.15
CA PRO A 568 3.19 4.82 -28.47
C PRO A 568 4.68 5.09 -28.73
N GLN A 569 5.49 5.26 -27.68
CA GLN A 569 6.92 5.51 -27.72
C GLN A 569 7.81 4.26 -27.61
N SER A 570 7.24 3.06 -27.43
CA SER A 570 7.99 1.87 -27.02
C SER A 570 9.13 1.51 -27.99
N LEU A 571 8.83 1.39 -29.28
CA LEU A 571 9.84 1.06 -30.30
C LEU A 571 10.88 2.17 -30.49
N SER A 572 10.52 3.44 -30.30
CA SER A 572 11.46 4.56 -30.41
C SER A 572 12.39 4.67 -29.20
N ARG A 573 11.93 4.33 -27.98
CA ARG A 573 12.80 4.21 -26.78
C ARG A 573 13.77 3.03 -26.88
N LEU A 574 13.37 1.91 -27.50
CA LEU A 574 14.28 0.82 -27.87
C LEU A 574 15.33 1.28 -28.90
N ALA A 575 14.91 1.96 -29.98
CA ALA A 575 15.83 2.46 -31.00
C ALA A 575 16.83 3.49 -30.45
N GLU A 576 16.37 4.42 -29.61
CA GLU A 576 17.23 5.39 -28.92
C GLU A 576 18.25 4.67 -28.03
N THR A 577 17.81 3.70 -27.23
CA THR A 577 18.69 2.89 -26.37
C THR A 577 19.80 2.19 -27.15
N LEU A 578 19.50 1.66 -28.33
CA LEU A 578 20.47 1.01 -29.23
C LEU A 578 21.39 2.00 -29.98
N ASN A 579 21.00 3.28 -30.09
CA ASN A 579 21.88 4.33 -30.61
C ASN A 579 22.83 4.85 -29.51
N ASP A 580 22.31 5.06 -28.30
CA ASP A 580 23.07 5.46 -27.11
C ASP A 580 24.04 4.38 -26.62
N LYS A 581 23.68 3.10 -26.78
CA LYS A 581 24.44 1.93 -26.31
C LYS A 581 24.49 0.81 -27.36
N PRO A 582 25.27 0.97 -28.46
CA PRO A 582 25.31 0.01 -29.57
C PRO A 582 25.86 -1.39 -29.23
N GLN A 583 26.32 -1.61 -28.00
CA GLN A 583 26.73 -2.92 -27.48
C GLN A 583 25.60 -3.71 -26.81
N VAL A 584 24.42 -3.10 -26.61
CA VAL A 584 23.27 -3.74 -25.97
C VAL A 584 22.57 -4.70 -26.95
N LYS A 585 22.23 -5.89 -26.45
CA LYS A 585 21.63 -7.01 -27.20
C LYS A 585 20.32 -7.50 -26.59
N PHE A 586 20.10 -7.25 -25.31
CA PHE A 586 18.87 -7.55 -24.60
C PHE A 586 18.39 -6.31 -23.86
N ILE A 587 17.15 -5.90 -24.09
CA ILE A 587 16.50 -4.76 -23.42
C ILE A 587 15.21 -5.23 -22.77
N TYR A 588 14.94 -4.77 -21.56
CA TYR A 588 13.62 -4.85 -20.94
C TYR A 588 13.17 -3.49 -20.39
N SER A 589 11.86 -3.33 -20.15
CA SER A 589 11.27 -2.11 -19.59
C SER A 589 10.53 -2.36 -18.26
N ASP A 590 10.12 -1.28 -17.60
CA ASP A 590 9.02 -1.33 -16.64
C ASP A 590 7.69 -1.65 -17.35
N GLU A 591 6.71 -2.12 -16.58
CA GLU A 591 5.37 -2.50 -17.05
C GLU A 591 4.30 -2.06 -16.04
N ASP A 592 3.05 -1.95 -16.46
CA ASP A 592 1.90 -1.93 -15.56
C ASP A 592 0.76 -2.81 -16.06
N LYS A 593 -0.36 -2.82 -15.33
CA LYS A 593 -1.56 -3.58 -15.73
C LYS A 593 -2.65 -2.65 -16.20
N ILE A 594 -3.34 -3.05 -17.27
CA ILE A 594 -4.52 -2.35 -17.78
C ILE A 594 -5.73 -3.26 -17.72
N ASN A 595 -6.90 -2.72 -17.36
CA ASN A 595 -8.15 -3.48 -17.33
C ASN A 595 -8.97 -3.33 -18.62
N ALA A 596 -10.08 -4.07 -18.73
CA ALA A 596 -10.97 -4.04 -19.89
C ALA A 596 -11.66 -2.69 -20.17
N LYS A 597 -11.52 -1.68 -19.29
CA LYS A 597 -11.99 -0.29 -19.49
C LYS A 597 -10.85 0.69 -19.81
N GLY A 598 -9.63 0.21 -19.99
CA GLY A 598 -8.45 1.06 -20.25
C GLY A 598 -7.84 1.72 -19.00
N LYS A 599 -8.37 1.51 -17.78
CA LYS A 599 -7.75 2.05 -16.57
C LYS A 599 -6.52 1.21 -16.19
N ARG A 600 -5.40 1.91 -15.97
CA ARG A 600 -4.09 1.38 -15.56
C ARG A 600 -3.96 1.28 -14.04
N SER A 601 -3.20 0.29 -13.55
CA SER A 601 -2.93 0.04 -12.13
C SER A 601 -1.75 -0.91 -11.93
N ASP A 602 -1.33 -1.11 -10.67
CA ASP A 602 -0.36 -2.14 -10.26
C ASP A 602 0.98 -2.13 -11.06
N PRO A 603 1.68 -0.98 -11.16
CA PRO A 603 2.93 -0.88 -11.89
C PRO A 603 4.03 -1.75 -11.27
N TYR A 604 4.85 -2.37 -12.10
CA TYR A 604 6.10 -2.98 -11.66
C TYR A 604 7.29 -2.14 -12.11
N PHE A 605 7.76 -1.28 -11.19
CA PHE A 605 9.03 -0.60 -11.26
C PHE A 605 10.17 -1.56 -10.85
N LYS A 606 10.86 -2.10 -11.85
CA LYS A 606 11.87 -3.16 -11.80
C LYS A 606 13.27 -2.61 -11.48
N PRO A 607 14.18 -3.41 -10.89
CA PRO A 607 15.59 -3.05 -10.85
C PRO A 607 16.23 -3.15 -12.25
N ASP A 608 17.41 -2.57 -12.39
CA ASP A 608 18.35 -2.95 -13.45
C ASP A 608 18.84 -4.40 -13.22
N TRP A 609 19.77 -4.89 -14.04
CA TRP A 609 20.11 -6.31 -14.17
C TRP A 609 20.44 -7.00 -12.82
N ASN A 610 19.46 -7.75 -12.30
CA ASN A 610 19.53 -8.48 -11.04
C ASN A 610 19.48 -10.01 -11.31
N PRO A 611 20.62 -10.67 -11.55
CA PRO A 611 20.65 -12.08 -11.95
C PRO A 611 20.19 -13.04 -10.85
N GLU A 612 20.36 -12.70 -9.56
CA GLU A 612 19.87 -13.54 -8.48
C GLU A 612 18.33 -13.46 -8.39
N LEU A 613 17.74 -12.27 -8.51
CA LEU A 613 16.28 -12.12 -8.56
C LEU A 613 15.66 -12.85 -9.76
N LEU A 614 16.38 -12.97 -10.89
CA LEU A 614 15.92 -13.74 -12.06
C LEU A 614 15.87 -15.26 -11.79
N LEU A 615 16.64 -15.77 -10.83
CA LEU A 615 16.54 -17.18 -10.40
C LEU A 615 15.41 -17.41 -9.38
N SER A 616 14.86 -16.33 -8.81
CA SER A 616 13.72 -16.38 -7.89
C SER A 616 12.37 -16.05 -8.55
N GLN A 617 12.36 -15.19 -9.58
CA GLN A 617 11.17 -14.80 -10.35
C GLN A 617 11.50 -14.29 -11.76
N ASN A 618 10.57 -14.43 -12.71
CA ASN A 618 10.66 -13.76 -14.02
C ASN A 618 10.28 -12.27 -13.92
N TYR A 619 11.07 -11.45 -13.22
CA TYR A 619 10.77 -10.01 -13.10
C TYR A 619 10.95 -9.22 -14.42
N ILE A 620 11.69 -9.79 -15.38
CA ILE A 620 11.97 -9.17 -16.68
C ILE A 620 10.68 -9.01 -17.48
N CYS A 621 9.92 -10.10 -17.65
CA CYS A 621 8.54 -10.10 -18.13
C CYS A 621 8.37 -9.27 -19.44
N HIS A 622 7.64 -8.15 -19.44
CA HIS A 622 7.40 -7.30 -20.61
C HIS A 622 7.82 -5.82 -20.37
N LEU A 623 8.04 -4.98 -21.38
CA LEU A 623 8.37 -5.31 -22.77
C LEU A 623 9.78 -5.91 -22.83
N THR A 624 10.01 -6.86 -23.72
CA THR A 624 11.35 -7.40 -23.97
C THR A 624 11.74 -7.34 -25.44
N CYS A 625 13.01 -6.98 -25.68
CA CYS A 625 13.62 -6.87 -27.00
C CYS A 625 14.98 -7.55 -27.00
N CYS A 626 15.27 -8.38 -28.02
CA CYS A 626 16.47 -9.21 -28.05
C CYS A 626 17.01 -9.39 -29.48
N GLU A 627 18.34 -9.40 -29.67
CA GLU A 627 19.00 -9.71 -30.95
C GLU A 627 18.48 -11.05 -31.52
N LEU A 628 17.95 -11.07 -32.75
CA LEU A 628 17.38 -12.27 -33.38
C LEU A 628 18.37 -13.44 -33.41
N LYS A 629 19.64 -13.13 -33.72
CA LYS A 629 20.73 -14.10 -33.72
C LYS A 629 20.91 -14.75 -32.34
N LEU A 630 20.82 -13.98 -31.26
CA LEU A 630 20.99 -14.48 -29.89
C LEU A 630 19.85 -15.42 -29.47
N VAL A 631 18.61 -15.11 -29.88
CA VAL A 631 17.45 -16.00 -29.68
C VAL A 631 17.61 -17.31 -30.47
N LYS A 632 18.09 -17.23 -31.72
CA LYS A 632 18.42 -18.42 -32.54
C LYS A 632 19.53 -19.26 -31.89
N GLU A 633 20.62 -18.63 -31.41
CA GLU A 633 21.73 -19.29 -30.72
C GLU A 633 21.36 -19.85 -29.33
N ALA A 634 20.30 -19.34 -28.69
CA ALA A 634 19.71 -19.91 -27.48
C ALA A 634 18.77 -21.10 -27.75
N GLY A 635 18.37 -21.31 -29.01
CA GLY A 635 17.46 -22.39 -29.42
C GLY A 635 15.98 -21.99 -29.55
N ASN A 636 15.67 -20.68 -29.61
CA ASN A 636 14.31 -20.12 -29.60
C ASN A 636 13.49 -20.57 -28.37
N PHE A 637 12.15 -20.60 -28.46
CA PHE A 637 11.29 -21.15 -27.41
C PHE A 637 11.29 -22.69 -27.45
N ARG A 638 11.34 -23.33 -26.27
CA ARG A 638 11.32 -24.78 -26.14
C ARG A 638 9.91 -25.27 -25.85
N LYS A 639 9.50 -26.38 -26.47
CA LYS A 639 8.22 -27.05 -26.17
C LYS A 639 8.26 -27.71 -24.79
N GLY A 640 7.13 -27.73 -24.09
CA GLY A 640 7.01 -28.29 -22.74
C GLY A 640 7.51 -27.33 -21.65
N TYR A 641 7.44 -26.02 -21.91
CA TYR A 641 7.72 -24.92 -20.97
C TYR A 641 6.62 -23.85 -21.03
N GLU A 642 5.48 -24.16 -21.67
CA GLU A 642 4.35 -23.26 -21.83
C GLU A 642 3.84 -22.79 -20.45
N GLY A 643 3.60 -21.49 -20.29
CA GLY A 643 3.37 -20.85 -18.99
C GLY A 643 4.63 -20.32 -18.30
N ALA A 644 5.82 -20.70 -18.78
CA ALA A 644 7.13 -20.20 -18.32
C ALA A 644 8.14 -20.01 -19.48
N GLN A 645 7.65 -19.97 -20.74
CA GLN A 645 8.49 -20.05 -21.95
C GLN A 645 9.46 -18.88 -22.10
N ASP A 646 9.05 -17.68 -21.67
CA ASP A 646 9.86 -16.47 -21.72
C ASP A 646 10.94 -16.50 -20.67
N TRP A 647 10.64 -17.02 -19.47
CA TRP A 647 11.64 -17.19 -18.41
C TRP A 647 12.73 -18.20 -18.84
N ASP A 648 12.33 -19.31 -19.49
CA ASP A 648 13.27 -20.26 -20.09
C ASP A 648 14.15 -19.61 -21.16
N LEU A 649 13.56 -18.81 -22.05
CA LEU A 649 14.31 -18.10 -23.08
C LEU A 649 15.26 -17.06 -22.47
N PHE A 650 14.81 -16.23 -21.54
CA PHE A 650 15.60 -15.15 -20.94
C PHE A 650 16.76 -15.70 -20.11
N LEU A 651 16.59 -16.81 -19.38
CA LEU A 651 17.70 -17.48 -18.70
C LEU A 651 18.76 -17.97 -19.72
N ARG A 652 18.35 -18.67 -20.78
CA ARG A 652 19.26 -19.18 -21.85
C ARG A 652 19.93 -18.08 -22.68
N VAL A 653 19.27 -16.93 -22.83
CA VAL A 653 19.77 -15.75 -23.54
C VAL A 653 20.78 -14.99 -22.67
N THR A 654 20.44 -14.71 -21.41
CA THR A 654 21.32 -13.95 -20.50
C THR A 654 22.57 -14.75 -20.10
N GLU A 655 22.51 -16.08 -20.09
CA GLU A 655 23.67 -16.97 -19.95
C GLU A 655 24.77 -16.78 -21.02
N LYS A 656 24.47 -16.11 -22.13
CA LYS A 656 25.41 -15.83 -23.23
C LYS A 656 25.92 -14.39 -23.24
N LEU A 657 25.42 -13.52 -22.36
CA LEU A 657 25.68 -12.09 -22.37
C LEU A 657 26.60 -11.64 -21.23
N LYS A 658 27.34 -10.56 -21.47
CA LYS A 658 27.93 -9.74 -20.43
C LYS A 658 26.91 -8.72 -19.94
N GLU A 659 27.05 -8.27 -18.70
CA GLU A 659 26.05 -7.40 -18.05
C GLU A 659 25.80 -6.10 -18.81
N PHE A 660 26.85 -5.50 -19.39
CA PHE A 660 26.74 -4.28 -20.19
C PHE A 660 26.02 -4.46 -21.54
N GLU A 661 25.76 -5.70 -21.95
CA GLU A 661 24.97 -6.06 -23.14
C GLU A 661 23.48 -6.25 -22.81
N ILE A 662 23.12 -6.22 -21.52
CA ILE A 662 21.77 -6.22 -20.97
C ILE A 662 21.44 -4.78 -20.53
N PHE A 663 20.26 -4.27 -20.86
CA PHE A 663 19.85 -2.92 -20.42
C PHE A 663 18.39 -2.86 -19.99
N HIS A 664 18.12 -2.01 -19.00
CA HIS A 664 16.81 -1.72 -18.48
C HIS A 664 16.40 -0.29 -18.84
N ILE A 665 15.20 -0.10 -19.40
CA ILE A 665 14.59 1.21 -19.57
C ILE A 665 13.57 1.39 -18.44
N PRO A 666 13.85 2.23 -17.42
CA PRO A 666 12.99 2.42 -16.25
C PRO A 666 11.81 3.36 -16.56
N GLU A 667 11.02 2.98 -17.57
CA GLU A 667 9.83 3.64 -18.09
C GLU A 667 8.82 2.55 -18.44
N ILE A 668 7.53 2.81 -18.22
CA ILE A 668 6.48 1.88 -18.59
C ILE A 668 6.33 1.94 -20.11
N LEU A 669 6.73 0.86 -20.79
CA LEU A 669 6.61 0.68 -22.25
C LEU A 669 5.64 -0.46 -22.61
N TYR A 670 4.88 -0.96 -21.63
CA TYR A 670 3.98 -2.09 -21.77
C TYR A 670 2.80 -2.02 -20.80
N HIS A 671 1.60 -2.36 -21.28
CA HIS A 671 0.38 -2.46 -20.47
C HIS A 671 -0.20 -3.86 -20.56
N TRP A 672 0.01 -4.68 -19.51
CA TRP A 672 -0.41 -6.08 -19.44
C TRP A 672 -1.90 -6.20 -19.04
N ARG A 673 -2.72 -6.92 -19.82
CA ARG A 673 -4.18 -6.89 -19.64
C ARG A 673 -4.67 -7.83 -18.55
N SER A 674 -5.10 -7.24 -17.44
CA SER A 674 -5.74 -7.96 -16.34
C SER A 674 -7.22 -8.20 -16.64
N THR A 675 -7.56 -9.43 -17.04
CA THR A 675 -8.93 -9.88 -17.31
C THR A 675 -9.40 -10.95 -16.32
N SER A 676 -10.71 -11.08 -16.11
CA SER A 676 -11.30 -12.13 -15.27
C SER A 676 -11.12 -13.55 -15.84
N SER A 677 -10.87 -13.66 -17.14
CA SER A 677 -10.60 -14.88 -17.91
C SER A 677 -9.12 -15.24 -18.02
N SER A 678 -8.20 -14.35 -17.61
CA SER A 678 -6.76 -14.60 -17.64
C SER A 678 -6.36 -15.85 -16.85
N THR A 679 -5.25 -16.47 -17.25
CA THR A 679 -4.67 -17.74 -16.76
C THR A 679 -4.53 -17.84 -15.24
N ALA A 680 -4.58 -16.70 -14.53
CA ALA A 680 -4.53 -16.57 -13.08
C ALA A 680 -5.72 -17.18 -12.28
N LYS A 681 -6.80 -17.67 -12.92
CA LYS A 681 -8.00 -18.15 -12.20
C LYS A 681 -8.36 -19.63 -12.27
N SER A 682 -7.93 -20.41 -13.27
CA SER A 682 -8.19 -21.86 -13.28
C SER A 682 -7.23 -22.61 -12.35
N VAL A 683 -7.73 -23.58 -11.58
CA VAL A 683 -6.88 -24.41 -10.69
C VAL A 683 -5.97 -25.31 -11.52
N GLN A 684 -6.46 -25.84 -12.63
CA GLN A 684 -5.64 -26.63 -13.57
C GLN A 684 -4.60 -25.78 -14.30
N SER A 685 -4.89 -24.49 -14.60
CA SER A 685 -3.90 -23.62 -15.25
C SER A 685 -2.75 -23.23 -14.33
N LYS A 686 -2.96 -23.16 -13.01
CA LYS A 686 -1.89 -22.87 -12.05
C LYS A 686 -0.85 -23.99 -11.96
N ASN A 687 -1.29 -25.23 -11.94
CA ASN A 687 -0.37 -26.36 -11.71
C ASN A 687 0.63 -26.55 -12.86
N TYR A 688 0.22 -26.42 -14.13
CA TYR A 688 1.17 -26.57 -15.24
C TYR A 688 2.16 -25.40 -15.33
N VAL A 689 1.74 -24.18 -14.96
CA VAL A 689 2.62 -23.00 -14.90
C VAL A 689 3.69 -23.19 -13.82
N LEU A 690 3.31 -23.68 -12.63
CA LEU A 690 4.24 -23.94 -11.53
C LEU A 690 5.27 -25.02 -11.88
N GLU A 691 4.84 -26.17 -12.43
CA GLU A 691 5.79 -27.22 -12.85
C GLU A 691 6.66 -26.78 -14.05
N SER A 692 6.15 -25.95 -14.97
CA SER A 692 6.95 -25.40 -16.06
C SER A 692 8.00 -24.40 -15.56
N ALA A 693 7.67 -23.54 -14.59
CA ALA A 693 8.62 -22.63 -13.94
C ALA A 693 9.70 -23.38 -13.16
N LYS A 694 9.30 -24.42 -12.40
CA LYS A 694 10.21 -25.32 -11.68
C LYS A 694 11.19 -26.00 -12.64
N LYS A 695 10.70 -26.54 -13.75
CA LYS A 695 11.49 -27.17 -14.81
C LYS A 695 12.45 -26.17 -15.46
N THR A 696 11.98 -24.97 -15.80
CA THR A 696 12.81 -23.85 -16.29
C THR A 696 14.01 -23.58 -15.37
N LEU A 697 13.80 -23.57 -14.05
CA LEU A 697 14.87 -23.35 -13.08
C LEU A 697 15.77 -24.58 -12.87
N LEU A 698 15.22 -25.81 -12.90
CA LEU A 698 16.01 -27.05 -12.83
C LEU A 698 16.99 -27.16 -14.01
N ASP A 699 16.49 -26.97 -15.23
CA ASP A 699 17.31 -26.87 -16.44
C ASP A 699 18.35 -25.74 -16.34
N ALA A 700 18.05 -24.63 -15.64
CA ALA A 700 18.97 -23.50 -15.50
C ALA A 700 20.08 -23.76 -14.47
N ILE A 701 19.82 -24.44 -13.36
CA ILE A 701 20.88 -24.84 -12.43
C ILE A 701 21.78 -25.92 -13.05
N GLU A 702 21.21 -26.85 -13.83
CA GLU A 702 21.98 -27.86 -14.59
C GLU A 702 22.93 -27.19 -15.59
N ARG A 703 22.43 -26.34 -16.50
CA ARG A 703 23.28 -25.63 -17.49
C ARG A 703 24.37 -24.77 -16.86
N ARG A 704 24.15 -24.26 -15.64
CA ARG A 704 25.09 -23.40 -14.90
C ARG A 704 26.03 -24.18 -13.98
N ASN A 705 25.96 -25.53 -13.95
CA ASN A 705 26.68 -26.39 -13.01
C ASN A 705 26.51 -25.97 -11.53
N ILE A 706 25.30 -25.55 -11.17
CA ILE A 706 24.95 -25.19 -9.79
C ILE A 706 24.47 -26.45 -9.06
N ASP A 707 25.27 -26.98 -8.13
CA ASP A 707 24.78 -28.02 -7.23
C ASP A 707 23.82 -27.44 -6.18
N GLY A 708 22.59 -27.92 -6.17
CA GLY A 708 21.52 -27.40 -5.34
C GLY A 708 20.15 -27.98 -5.67
N SER A 709 19.09 -27.36 -5.14
CA SER A 709 17.71 -27.71 -5.42
C SER A 709 16.83 -26.47 -5.67
N VAL A 710 15.72 -26.68 -6.40
CA VAL A 710 14.72 -25.64 -6.70
C VAL A 710 13.54 -25.81 -5.76
N ILE A 711 13.39 -24.89 -4.81
CA ILE A 711 12.38 -24.94 -3.75
C ILE A 711 11.34 -23.82 -3.97
N PRO A 712 10.02 -24.12 -3.95
CA PRO A 712 9.01 -23.06 -4.01
C PRO A 712 8.99 -22.26 -2.70
N VAL A 713 9.04 -20.93 -2.81
CA VAL A 713 8.91 -20.00 -1.67
C VAL A 713 7.43 -19.84 -1.27
N SER A 714 6.50 -20.12 -2.19
CA SER A 714 5.07 -20.19 -1.91
C SER A 714 4.37 -21.20 -2.82
N GLU A 715 3.50 -22.04 -2.26
CA GLU A 715 2.67 -22.97 -3.04
C GLU A 715 1.65 -22.27 -3.96
N LYS A 716 1.40 -20.97 -3.74
CA LYS A 716 0.35 -20.19 -4.43
C LYS A 716 0.86 -19.36 -5.62
N PHE A 717 2.18 -19.26 -5.81
CA PHE A 717 2.81 -18.33 -6.75
C PHE A 717 4.12 -18.90 -7.32
N SER A 718 4.51 -18.48 -8.53
CA SER A 718 5.74 -18.92 -9.21
C SER A 718 7.02 -18.26 -8.67
N TYR A 719 7.22 -18.32 -7.36
CA TYR A 719 8.36 -17.73 -6.64
C TYR A 719 9.24 -18.81 -6.00
N TRP A 720 10.56 -18.71 -6.17
CA TRP A 720 11.48 -19.83 -5.92
C TRP A 720 12.77 -19.43 -5.20
N ARG A 721 13.39 -20.42 -4.56
CA ARG A 721 14.73 -20.37 -3.96
C ARG A 721 15.61 -21.42 -4.64
N ILE A 722 16.83 -21.04 -4.98
CA ILE A 722 17.89 -21.97 -5.36
C ILE A 722 18.69 -22.29 -4.10
N GLU A 723 18.35 -23.37 -3.40
CA GLU A 723 19.12 -23.82 -2.24
C GLU A 723 20.39 -24.51 -2.74
N ARG A 724 21.55 -23.88 -2.51
CA ARG A 724 22.85 -24.34 -3.00
C ARG A 724 23.52 -25.26 -2.00
N LYS A 725 24.20 -26.30 -2.49
CA LYS A 725 25.04 -27.14 -1.62
C LYS A 725 26.37 -26.47 -1.30
N LEU A 726 26.93 -26.84 -0.16
CA LEU A 726 28.32 -26.55 0.20
C LEU A 726 29.27 -27.60 -0.41
N PRO A 727 30.55 -27.25 -0.67
CA PRO A 727 31.56 -28.22 -1.08
C PRO A 727 31.84 -29.25 0.03
N GLU A 728 32.32 -30.45 -0.33
CA GLU A 728 32.63 -31.53 0.63
C GLU A 728 33.53 -31.09 1.79
N LYS A 729 34.48 -30.19 1.52
CA LYS A 729 35.24 -29.46 2.54
C LYS A 729 34.68 -28.05 2.68
N ASN A 730 33.83 -27.86 3.69
CA ASN A 730 33.37 -26.55 4.15
C ASN A 730 34.57 -25.60 4.40
N PRO A 731 34.58 -24.37 3.84
CA PRO A 731 35.66 -23.40 4.08
C PRO A 731 35.71 -22.94 5.55
N LEU A 732 36.86 -22.49 6.02
CA LEU A 732 36.96 -21.89 7.35
C LEU A 732 36.34 -20.48 7.35
N VAL A 733 35.38 -20.24 8.24
CA VAL A 733 34.79 -18.91 8.48
C VAL A 733 35.38 -18.28 9.74
N SER A 734 35.95 -17.09 9.64
CA SER A 734 36.40 -16.30 10.78
C SER A 734 35.34 -15.28 11.18
N ILE A 735 34.70 -15.50 12.32
CA ILE A 735 33.64 -14.63 12.83
C ILE A 735 34.25 -13.53 13.68
N LEU A 736 34.19 -12.29 13.18
CA LEU A 736 34.81 -11.10 13.75
C LEU A 736 33.77 -10.30 14.56
N ILE A 737 34.00 -10.17 15.88
CA ILE A 737 33.01 -9.58 16.80
C ILE A 737 33.59 -8.35 17.53
N PRO A 738 33.46 -7.13 16.97
CA PRO A 738 33.77 -5.87 17.65
C PRO A 738 33.04 -5.75 18.99
N THR A 739 33.81 -5.60 20.07
CA THR A 739 33.30 -5.66 21.44
C THR A 739 33.88 -4.56 22.32
N LYS A 740 33.04 -3.98 23.17
CA LYS A 740 33.46 -3.15 24.31
C LYS A 740 32.46 -3.30 25.45
N ASP A 741 32.89 -3.90 26.55
CA ASP A 741 32.08 -4.19 27.74
C ASP A 741 30.79 -4.96 27.40
N LYS A 742 29.71 -4.73 28.16
CA LYS A 742 28.34 -5.19 27.85
C LYS A 742 28.19 -6.72 27.75
N LEU A 743 28.87 -7.48 28.65
CA LEU A 743 28.87 -8.95 28.69
C LEU A 743 27.53 -9.62 28.39
N ARG A 744 26.38 -9.10 28.85
CA ARG A 744 25.06 -9.70 28.56
C ARG A 744 24.79 -9.84 27.06
N LEU A 745 25.08 -8.82 26.26
CA LEU A 745 24.84 -8.81 24.80
C LEU A 745 25.80 -9.80 24.12
N LEU A 746 27.10 -9.65 24.41
CA LEU A 746 28.15 -10.53 23.90
C LEU A 746 27.85 -12.00 24.22
N ARG A 747 27.46 -12.31 25.46
CA ARG A 747 27.14 -13.69 25.88
C ARG A 747 25.91 -14.22 25.15
N THR A 748 24.84 -13.43 24.96
CA THR A 748 23.71 -13.83 24.10
C THR A 748 24.15 -14.09 22.66
N CYS A 749 25.04 -13.27 22.10
CA CYS A 749 25.59 -13.48 20.76
C CYS A 749 26.40 -14.78 20.67
N ILE A 750 27.42 -14.95 21.51
CA ILE A 750 28.30 -16.13 21.53
C ILE A 750 27.52 -17.42 21.85
N ASP A 751 26.62 -17.40 22.85
CA ASP A 751 25.89 -18.59 23.28
C ASP A 751 24.81 -18.97 22.25
N SER A 752 24.14 -18.00 21.60
CA SER A 752 23.22 -18.33 20.49
C SER A 752 23.97 -18.85 19.26
N LEU A 753 25.12 -18.26 18.92
CA LEU A 753 26.01 -18.73 17.84
C LEU A 753 26.49 -20.17 18.09
N LYS A 754 27.02 -20.46 19.28
CA LYS A 754 27.53 -21.81 19.62
C LYS A 754 26.43 -22.87 19.71
N ASN A 755 25.25 -22.54 20.22
CA ASN A 755 24.20 -23.53 20.51
C ASN A 755 23.14 -23.69 19.40
N LYS A 756 22.99 -22.72 18.48
CA LYS A 756 21.96 -22.76 17.43
C LYS A 756 22.51 -22.97 16.00
N THR A 757 23.78 -22.67 15.72
CA THR A 757 24.36 -22.77 14.35
C THR A 757 24.69 -24.22 13.97
N ASP A 758 24.27 -24.68 12.79
CA ASP A 758 24.60 -26.02 12.28
C ASP A 758 25.96 -26.11 11.54
N TYR A 759 26.40 -25.02 10.92
CA TYR A 759 27.70 -24.92 10.27
C TYR A 759 28.85 -25.07 11.28
N SER A 760 29.75 -26.04 11.07
CA SER A 760 30.75 -26.44 12.08
C SER A 760 32.18 -25.91 11.85
N ASN A 761 32.53 -25.46 10.64
CA ASN A 761 33.89 -25.03 10.31
C ASN A 761 34.09 -23.51 10.45
N TYR A 762 33.84 -22.98 11.64
CA TYR A 762 34.16 -21.60 12.00
C TYR A 762 35.21 -21.49 13.12
N GLU A 763 35.82 -20.31 13.23
CA GLU A 763 36.46 -19.77 14.43
C GLU A 763 35.72 -18.50 14.88
N ILE A 764 35.90 -18.07 16.13
CA ILE A 764 35.37 -16.81 16.64
C ILE A 764 36.50 -15.96 17.19
N ILE A 765 36.65 -14.73 16.68
CA ILE A 765 37.62 -13.74 17.13
C ILE A 765 36.86 -12.54 17.70
N ILE A 766 36.84 -12.43 19.02
CA ILE A 766 36.36 -11.23 19.71
C ILE A 766 37.41 -10.13 19.52
N LEU A 767 36.97 -8.95 19.07
CA LEU A 767 37.84 -7.80 18.81
C LEU A 767 37.60 -6.76 19.91
N ASP A 768 38.40 -6.85 20.98
CA ASP A 768 38.21 -6.06 22.20
C ASP A 768 38.78 -4.64 22.06
N ASN A 769 37.90 -3.64 22.10
CA ASN A 769 38.25 -2.23 22.04
C ASN A 769 38.32 -1.62 23.46
N ASP A 770 39.32 -2.00 24.25
CA ASP A 770 39.55 -1.58 25.64
C ASP A 770 38.33 -1.83 26.56
N SER A 771 37.84 -3.07 26.68
CA SER A 771 36.83 -3.38 27.70
C SER A 771 37.39 -3.17 29.12
N THR A 772 36.65 -2.46 29.95
CA THR A 772 37.00 -2.06 31.32
C THR A 772 36.18 -2.79 32.39
N ASP A 773 35.08 -3.43 32.02
CA ASP A 773 34.23 -4.23 32.90
C ASP A 773 34.94 -5.51 33.38
N PRO A 774 35.14 -5.71 34.70
CA PRO A 774 35.73 -6.92 35.25
C PRO A 774 34.94 -8.21 34.96
N GLU A 775 33.65 -8.17 34.64
CA GLU A 775 32.90 -9.36 34.22
C GLU A 775 33.25 -9.75 32.79
N THR A 776 33.20 -8.79 31.86
CA THR A 776 33.62 -8.95 30.46
C THR A 776 35.08 -9.45 30.37
N GLN A 777 36.01 -8.85 31.12
CA GLN A 777 37.41 -9.29 31.16
C GLN A 777 37.57 -10.74 31.70
N ARG A 778 36.82 -11.14 32.73
CA ARG A 778 36.83 -12.53 33.23
C ARG A 778 36.27 -13.51 32.19
N TYR A 779 35.24 -13.12 31.45
CA TYR A 779 34.69 -13.92 30.36
C TYR A 779 35.68 -14.12 29.21
N PHE A 780 36.50 -13.11 28.86
CA PHE A 780 37.56 -13.29 27.85
C PHE A 780 38.61 -14.34 28.25
N VAL A 781 38.94 -14.45 29.54
CA VAL A 781 39.86 -15.49 30.06
C VAL A 781 39.22 -16.87 30.10
N GLU A 782 37.89 -16.95 30.21
CA GLU A 782 37.12 -18.20 30.06
C GLU A 782 37.02 -18.62 28.58
N PHE A 783 36.67 -17.68 27.70
CA PHE A 783 36.42 -17.88 26.28
C PHE A 783 37.65 -18.42 25.52
N GLN A 784 38.84 -17.90 25.81
CA GLN A 784 40.12 -18.31 25.19
C GLN A 784 40.59 -19.73 25.57
N LYS A 785 39.86 -20.45 26.42
CA LYS A 785 40.14 -21.86 26.72
C LYS A 785 39.62 -22.82 25.64
N HIS A 786 38.80 -22.33 24.70
CA HIS A 786 38.30 -23.14 23.59
C HIS A 786 39.17 -22.94 22.35
N GLU A 787 39.56 -24.04 21.72
CA GLU A 787 40.49 -24.11 20.57
C GLU A 787 40.09 -23.22 19.36
N LYS A 788 38.81 -22.90 19.21
CA LYS A 788 38.23 -22.07 18.14
C LYS A 788 37.81 -20.67 18.58
N CYS A 789 38.36 -20.15 19.69
CA CYS A 789 37.90 -18.90 20.33
C CYS A 789 39.08 -18.02 20.75
N ASN A 790 39.26 -16.88 20.07
CA ASN A 790 40.37 -15.94 20.27
C ASN A 790 39.86 -14.56 20.71
N VAL A 791 40.69 -13.78 21.42
CA VAL A 791 40.39 -12.39 21.84
C VAL A 791 41.54 -11.49 21.42
N LEU A 792 41.33 -10.71 20.37
CA LEU A 792 42.32 -9.77 19.84
C LEU A 792 42.10 -8.38 20.42
N GLN A 793 43.11 -7.87 21.12
CA GLN A 793 43.13 -6.51 21.67
C GLN A 793 43.30 -5.47 20.54
N VAL A 794 42.38 -4.51 20.47
CA VAL A 794 42.39 -3.38 19.52
C VAL A 794 42.18 -2.04 20.27
N PRO A 795 43.20 -1.58 21.02
CA PRO A 795 43.09 -0.43 21.91
C PRO A 795 42.95 0.91 21.16
N GLY A 796 42.34 1.89 21.82
CA GLY A 796 42.16 3.25 21.37
C GLY A 796 40.70 3.64 21.09
N PRO A 797 40.45 4.84 20.52
CA PRO A 797 39.09 5.32 20.24
C PRO A 797 38.33 4.37 19.31
N PHE A 798 37.06 4.09 19.65
CA PHE A 798 36.20 3.22 18.85
C PHE A 798 36.11 3.67 17.39
N ASN A 799 36.53 2.78 16.50
CA ASN A 799 36.50 2.93 15.04
C ASN A 799 36.21 1.55 14.47
N TYR A 800 34.96 1.33 14.07
CA TYR A 800 34.44 0.02 13.66
C TYR A 800 35.23 -0.54 12.47
N SER A 801 35.53 0.32 11.49
CA SER A 801 36.35 0.00 10.31
C SER A 801 37.74 -0.51 10.71
N LYS A 802 38.45 0.24 11.58
CA LYS A 802 39.77 -0.15 12.08
C LYS A 802 39.77 -1.46 12.84
N ILE A 803 38.75 -1.67 13.68
CA ILE A 803 38.61 -2.87 14.51
C ILE A 803 38.46 -4.09 13.60
N ASN A 804 37.51 -4.07 12.66
CA ASN A 804 37.31 -5.17 11.72
C ASN A 804 38.49 -5.38 10.76
N ASN A 805 39.12 -4.31 10.26
CA ASN A 805 40.35 -4.43 9.48
C ASN A 805 41.47 -5.13 10.28
N LYS A 806 41.59 -4.83 11.59
CA LYS A 806 42.56 -5.51 12.46
C LYS A 806 42.19 -6.98 12.68
N GLY A 807 40.90 -7.31 12.83
CA GLY A 807 40.39 -8.69 12.86
C GLY A 807 40.71 -9.47 11.58
N ALA A 808 40.34 -8.96 10.41
CA ALA A 808 40.57 -9.58 9.10
C ALA A 808 42.05 -9.94 8.86
N ARG A 809 42.97 -9.06 9.25
CA ARG A 809 44.43 -9.27 9.17
C ARG A 809 44.98 -10.32 10.15
N ASN A 810 44.17 -10.85 11.06
CA ASN A 810 44.54 -11.86 12.07
C ASN A 810 43.61 -13.09 12.02
N ALA A 811 42.69 -13.14 11.05
CA ALA A 811 41.79 -14.25 10.76
C ALA A 811 42.49 -15.33 9.91
N GLU A 812 42.25 -16.61 10.20
CA GLU A 812 42.79 -17.73 9.41
C GLU A 812 41.83 -18.19 8.29
N GLY A 813 40.57 -17.77 8.33
CA GLY A 813 39.50 -18.20 7.45
C GLY A 813 39.58 -17.70 6.01
N GLU A 814 39.03 -18.53 5.13
CA GLU A 814 38.79 -18.25 3.71
C GLU A 814 37.64 -17.25 3.53
N ILE A 815 36.70 -17.23 4.49
CA ILE A 815 35.58 -16.29 4.58
C ILE A 815 35.69 -15.52 5.89
N LEU A 816 35.51 -14.20 5.80
CA LEU A 816 35.34 -13.31 6.93
C LEU A 816 33.84 -13.07 7.15
N LEU A 817 33.37 -13.12 8.40
CA LEU A 817 32.04 -12.67 8.78
C LEU A 817 32.18 -11.51 9.77
N LEU A 818 31.75 -10.32 9.37
CA LEU A 818 31.58 -9.18 10.28
C LEU A 818 30.26 -9.37 11.03
N LEU A 819 30.30 -9.36 12.36
CA LEU A 819 29.13 -9.65 13.21
C LEU A 819 29.12 -8.72 14.43
N ASN A 820 28.03 -7.98 14.65
CA ASN A 820 27.91 -7.14 15.85
C ASN A 820 27.73 -7.99 17.12
N ASN A 821 28.24 -7.52 18.27
CA ASN A 821 28.16 -8.24 19.55
C ASN A 821 26.75 -8.24 20.19
N ASP A 822 25.78 -7.61 19.56
CA ASP A 822 24.36 -7.58 19.92
C ASP A 822 23.46 -8.26 18.86
N ILE A 823 24.02 -9.10 17.98
CA ILE A 823 23.26 -10.07 17.16
C ILE A 823 22.84 -11.28 18.03
N GLU A 824 21.61 -11.78 17.82
CA GLU A 824 21.19 -13.11 18.30
C GLU A 824 20.78 -14.01 17.12
N ILE A 825 21.32 -15.23 17.10
CA ILE A 825 20.94 -16.25 16.13
C ILE A 825 19.55 -16.81 16.46
N ILE A 826 18.67 -16.97 15.48
CA ILE A 826 17.36 -17.62 15.67
C ILE A 826 17.04 -18.75 14.68
N GLN A 827 17.74 -18.80 13.55
CA GLN A 827 17.61 -19.84 12.54
C GLN A 827 18.91 -20.66 12.47
N SER A 828 18.86 -22.00 12.42
CA SER A 828 20.07 -22.83 12.58
C SER A 828 21.00 -22.79 11.36
N ASN A 829 20.42 -22.84 10.17
CA ASN A 829 21.13 -22.93 8.89
C ASN A 829 21.57 -21.56 8.34
N TRP A 830 21.50 -20.50 9.15
CA TRP A 830 21.84 -19.13 8.76
C TRP A 830 23.26 -19.02 8.17
N LEU A 831 24.25 -19.63 8.84
CA LEU A 831 25.64 -19.56 8.39
C LEU A 831 25.89 -20.48 7.19
N THR A 832 25.21 -21.64 7.14
CA THR A 832 25.21 -22.56 6.00
C THR A 832 24.69 -21.87 4.73
N GLU A 833 23.57 -21.15 4.82
CA GLU A 833 23.01 -20.32 3.74
C GLU A 833 24.00 -19.23 3.31
N ILE A 834 24.49 -18.41 4.25
CA ILE A 834 25.41 -17.29 3.98
C ILE A 834 26.70 -17.78 3.29
N VAL A 835 27.30 -18.87 3.78
CA VAL A 835 28.50 -19.47 3.18
C VAL A 835 28.22 -20.00 1.77
N SER A 836 27.06 -20.62 1.52
CA SER A 836 26.66 -21.10 0.18
C SER A 836 26.57 -19.98 -0.87
N HIS A 837 26.45 -18.73 -0.42
CA HIS A 837 26.51 -17.55 -1.26
C HIS A 837 27.91 -16.92 -1.30
N ALA A 838 28.61 -16.79 -0.17
CA ALA A 838 29.91 -16.12 -0.10
C ALA A 838 31.04 -16.85 -0.87
N ILE A 839 30.97 -18.19 -1.01
CA ILE A 839 31.93 -18.97 -1.81
C ILE A 839 31.84 -18.71 -3.32
N ARG A 840 30.77 -18.08 -3.81
CA ARG A 840 30.53 -17.90 -5.24
C ARG A 840 31.44 -16.81 -5.80
N PRO A 841 32.26 -17.08 -6.84
CA PRO A 841 33.29 -16.14 -7.29
C PRO A 841 32.71 -14.80 -7.77
N GLU A 842 31.49 -14.77 -8.31
CA GLU A 842 30.81 -13.57 -8.77
C GLU A 842 30.12 -12.76 -7.65
N ILE A 843 30.12 -13.27 -6.41
CA ILE A 843 29.55 -12.61 -5.23
C ILE A 843 30.67 -12.01 -4.37
N GLY A 844 30.39 -10.82 -3.84
CA GLY A 844 31.23 -10.08 -2.91
C GLY A 844 30.70 -10.17 -1.48
N CYS A 845 29.95 -9.16 -1.04
CA CYS A 845 29.30 -9.16 0.26
C CYS A 845 27.98 -9.96 0.26
N VAL A 846 27.73 -10.73 1.32
CA VAL A 846 26.46 -11.41 1.59
C VAL A 846 25.87 -10.91 2.92
N GLY A 847 24.61 -10.44 2.87
CA GLY A 847 23.86 -9.95 4.03
C GLY A 847 22.66 -10.82 4.41
N ALA A 848 22.42 -10.93 5.71
CA ALA A 848 21.27 -11.61 6.31
C ALA A 848 20.00 -10.74 6.37
N LYS A 849 18.83 -11.34 6.60
CA LYS A 849 17.63 -10.62 7.07
C LYS A 849 17.78 -10.34 8.56
N LEU A 850 17.83 -9.07 8.94
CA LEU A 850 17.87 -8.67 10.36
C LEU A 850 16.49 -8.18 10.80
N LEU A 851 16.06 -8.65 11.96
CA LEU A 851 14.85 -8.24 12.64
C LEU A 851 15.19 -7.49 13.95
N TYR A 852 14.27 -6.62 14.36
CA TYR A 852 14.18 -6.12 15.73
C TYR A 852 13.56 -7.18 16.65
N SER A 853 13.68 -6.99 17.96
CA SER A 853 13.13 -7.89 18.99
C SER A 853 11.59 -7.92 19.05
N ASP A 854 10.92 -7.05 18.31
CA ASP A 854 9.46 -6.96 18.15
C ASP A 854 8.96 -7.62 16.85
N ASP A 855 9.81 -8.43 16.20
CA ASP A 855 9.54 -9.08 14.91
C ASP A 855 9.32 -8.14 13.71
N THR A 856 9.64 -6.84 13.84
CA THR A 856 9.74 -5.93 12.69
C THR A 856 11.09 -6.05 11.98
N ILE A 857 11.12 -5.72 10.69
CA ILE A 857 12.29 -5.76 9.82
C ILE A 857 13.22 -4.60 10.17
N GLN A 858 14.50 -4.89 10.28
CA GLN A 858 15.56 -3.90 10.42
C GLN A 858 16.43 -3.83 9.17
N HIS A 859 16.72 -4.95 8.51
CA HIS A 859 17.52 -4.99 7.28
C HIS A 859 16.98 -6.02 6.29
N ALA A 860 16.64 -5.55 5.10
CA ALA A 860 16.27 -6.38 3.94
C ALA A 860 16.99 -5.90 2.65
N GLY A 861 18.29 -5.59 2.77
CA GLY A 861 19.04 -4.80 1.78
C GLY A 861 19.19 -3.32 2.18
N VAL A 862 20.21 -2.65 1.63
CA VAL A 862 20.40 -1.20 1.74
C VAL A 862 20.18 -0.55 0.38
N ILE A 863 19.43 0.55 0.36
CA ILE A 863 19.15 1.38 -0.83
C ILE A 863 20.01 2.65 -0.74
N LEU A 864 20.74 2.98 -1.81
CA LEU A 864 21.53 4.21 -1.88
C LEU A 864 20.65 5.44 -2.11
N GLY A 865 21.06 6.58 -1.57
CA GLY A 865 20.35 7.87 -1.65
C GLY A 865 19.16 8.03 -0.71
N LEU A 866 18.60 6.92 -0.21
CA LEU A 866 17.54 6.91 0.78
C LEU A 866 17.98 7.65 2.06
N GLY A 867 17.12 8.53 2.58
CA GLY A 867 17.47 9.44 3.68
C GLY A 867 18.57 10.46 3.33
N GLY A 868 18.96 10.56 2.06
CA GLY A 868 20.02 11.44 1.56
C GLY A 868 21.43 10.83 1.58
N VAL A 869 21.63 9.59 2.03
CA VAL A 869 22.90 8.84 1.86
C VAL A 869 22.63 7.37 1.54
N ALA A 870 22.03 6.65 2.48
CA ALA A 870 21.59 5.28 2.33
C ALA A 870 20.62 4.92 3.47
N GLY A 871 19.71 3.98 3.25
CA GLY A 871 18.74 3.51 4.25
C GLY A 871 18.33 2.06 4.01
N HIS A 872 17.56 1.49 4.94
CA HIS A 872 17.28 0.06 4.95
C HIS A 872 15.92 -0.23 4.29
N ALA A 873 15.88 -1.19 3.37
CA ALA A 873 14.63 -1.59 2.72
C ALA A 873 13.64 -2.16 3.74
N TYR A 874 12.40 -1.66 3.72
CA TYR A 874 11.27 -2.10 4.55
C TYR A 874 11.53 -2.10 6.07
N ARG A 875 12.35 -1.18 6.58
CA ARG A 875 12.55 -1.01 8.03
C ARG A 875 11.20 -0.72 8.73
N GLY A 876 10.96 -1.36 9.87
CA GLY A 876 9.73 -1.23 10.65
C GLY A 876 8.52 -2.03 10.14
N PHE A 877 8.59 -2.67 8.96
CA PHE A 877 7.52 -3.57 8.50
C PHE A 877 7.60 -4.92 9.20
N SER A 878 6.48 -5.61 9.44
CA SER A 878 6.47 -6.98 10.01
C SER A 878 7.39 -7.94 9.23
N LYS A 879 8.06 -8.88 9.92
CA LYS A 879 8.87 -9.96 9.29
C LYS A 879 8.15 -10.74 8.19
N ASN A 880 6.83 -10.83 8.29
CA ASN A 880 5.93 -11.54 7.38
C ASN A 880 5.41 -10.65 6.22
N HIS A 881 5.80 -9.38 6.17
CA HIS A 881 5.43 -8.49 5.06
C HIS A 881 6.06 -9.00 3.76
N THR A 882 5.25 -9.05 2.70
CA THR A 882 5.66 -9.59 1.40
C THR A 882 6.60 -8.66 0.64
N GLY A 883 6.43 -7.36 0.79
CA GLY A 883 7.08 -6.34 -0.02
C GLY A 883 6.62 -6.37 -1.49
N SER A 884 7.13 -5.43 -2.29
CA SER A 884 6.83 -5.37 -3.72
C SER A 884 7.21 -6.68 -4.41
N ARG A 885 6.24 -7.32 -5.09
CA ARG A 885 6.40 -8.60 -5.83
C ARG A 885 7.10 -9.71 -5.02
N LEU A 886 6.72 -9.86 -3.74
CA LEU A 886 7.28 -10.83 -2.78
C LEU A 886 8.80 -10.68 -2.52
N ARG A 887 9.44 -9.54 -2.88
CA ARG A 887 10.90 -9.36 -2.74
C ARG A 887 11.43 -9.54 -1.31
N LEU A 888 10.62 -9.45 -0.25
CA LEU A 888 11.06 -9.73 1.13
C LEU A 888 11.23 -11.22 1.48
N HIS A 889 10.93 -12.12 0.53
CA HIS A 889 11.14 -13.57 0.64
C HIS A 889 11.96 -14.15 -0.53
N LEU A 890 12.62 -13.30 -1.35
CA LEU A 890 13.45 -13.74 -2.47
C LEU A 890 14.90 -13.24 -2.32
N SER A 891 15.88 -14.11 -2.56
CA SER A 891 17.29 -13.71 -2.64
C SER A 891 17.50 -12.81 -3.86
N GLN A 892 18.25 -11.72 -3.68
CA GLN A 892 18.45 -10.72 -4.73
C GLN A 892 19.76 -9.96 -4.54
N ASN A 893 20.26 -9.35 -5.61
CA ASN A 893 21.35 -8.41 -5.52
C ASN A 893 20.85 -7.04 -5.02
N PHE A 894 21.71 -6.37 -4.24
CA PHE A 894 21.58 -4.97 -3.81
C PHE A 894 22.93 -4.28 -4.02
N GLU A 895 22.95 -2.95 -4.11
CA GLU A 895 24.22 -2.19 -4.08
C GLU A 895 24.98 -2.41 -2.75
N ALA A 896 24.26 -2.48 -1.63
CA ALA A 896 24.86 -2.66 -0.30
C ALA A 896 24.03 -3.53 0.67
N VAL A 897 24.75 -4.10 1.63
CA VAL A 897 24.22 -4.84 2.80
C VAL A 897 24.90 -4.32 4.08
N THR A 898 24.29 -4.49 5.24
CA THR A 898 24.80 -3.89 6.48
C THR A 898 25.91 -4.70 7.15
N GLY A 899 26.91 -4.02 7.71
CA GLY A 899 28.03 -4.63 8.45
C GLY A 899 27.63 -5.36 9.74
N ALA A 900 26.40 -5.19 10.23
CA ALA A 900 25.94 -5.89 11.44
C ALA A 900 25.92 -7.42 11.29
N CYS A 901 25.73 -7.93 10.06
CA CYS A 901 25.98 -9.32 9.69
C CYS A 901 26.32 -9.39 8.19
N LEU A 902 27.62 -9.35 7.86
CA LEU A 902 28.15 -9.28 6.49
C LEU A 902 29.26 -10.32 6.30
N ALA A 903 29.05 -11.29 5.41
CA ALA A 903 30.09 -12.24 5.00
C ALA A 903 30.73 -11.83 3.67
N ILE A 904 32.03 -12.09 3.52
CA ILE A 904 32.80 -11.88 2.30
C ILE A 904 34.02 -12.81 2.30
N ARG A 905 34.52 -13.21 1.13
CA ARG A 905 35.79 -13.94 1.06
C ARG A 905 36.96 -13.02 1.45
N LYS A 906 37.98 -13.60 2.08
CA LYS A 906 39.15 -12.84 2.56
C LYS A 906 39.94 -12.19 1.42
N ASP A 907 40.03 -12.86 0.26
CA ASP A 907 40.71 -12.33 -0.93
C ASP A 907 40.06 -11.03 -1.45
N VAL A 908 38.74 -10.98 -1.59
CA VAL A 908 38.01 -9.78 -2.02
C VAL A 908 38.11 -8.65 -0.97
N PHE A 909 38.05 -8.98 0.33
CA PHE A 909 38.25 -8.00 1.40
C PHE A 909 39.62 -7.33 1.32
N GLU A 910 40.67 -8.11 1.03
CA GLU A 910 42.04 -7.62 0.86
C GLU A 910 42.21 -6.84 -0.45
N GLU A 911 41.62 -7.28 -1.56
CA GLU A 911 41.63 -6.60 -2.87
C GLU A 911 41.10 -5.15 -2.78
N VAL A 912 39.92 -4.97 -2.16
CA VAL A 912 39.33 -3.62 -2.01
C VAL A 912 39.96 -2.81 -0.87
N ASN A 913 40.99 -3.33 -0.19
CA ASN A 913 41.71 -2.73 0.94
C ASN A 913 40.84 -2.54 2.21
N GLY A 914 39.84 -3.40 2.44
CA GLY A 914 39.03 -3.42 3.67
C GLY A 914 38.10 -2.21 3.86
N LEU A 915 37.74 -1.92 5.11
CA LEU A 915 36.88 -0.80 5.49
C LEU A 915 37.67 0.52 5.59
N ASP A 916 37.04 1.66 5.25
CA ASP A 916 37.68 2.99 5.29
C ASP A 916 37.86 3.48 6.73
N GLU A 917 39.01 3.14 7.35
CA GLU A 917 39.31 3.47 8.74
C GLU A 917 39.72 4.94 9.00
N GLU A 918 39.83 5.78 7.96
CA GLU A 918 40.19 7.20 8.08
C GLU A 918 38.96 8.13 8.00
N ASN A 919 38.00 7.80 7.13
CA ASN A 919 36.88 8.67 6.81
C ASN A 919 35.57 8.20 7.40
N LEU A 920 35.34 6.88 7.45
CA LEU A 920 34.09 6.24 7.87
C LEU A 920 34.34 5.39 9.12
N THR A 921 34.40 6.07 10.25
CA THR A 921 34.77 5.47 11.55
C THR A 921 33.64 4.71 12.22
N VAL A 922 32.37 5.09 11.97
CA VAL A 922 31.21 4.57 12.69
C VAL A 922 29.98 4.36 11.79
N ALA A 923 29.64 5.27 10.88
CA ALA A 923 28.53 5.12 9.94
C ALA A 923 28.99 4.92 8.49
N PHE A 924 28.14 4.30 7.66
CA PHE A 924 28.27 4.11 6.20
C PHE A 924 29.54 3.38 5.71
N ASN A 925 30.36 2.83 6.60
CA ASN A 925 31.58 2.09 6.23
C ASN A 925 31.27 0.80 5.46
N ASP A 926 30.16 0.15 5.81
CA ASP A 926 29.58 -1.00 5.12
C ASP A 926 29.05 -0.64 3.73
N VAL A 927 28.38 0.51 3.60
CA VAL A 927 27.88 1.03 2.32
C VAL A 927 29.03 1.38 1.36
N ASP A 928 30.04 2.12 1.83
CA ASP A 928 31.25 2.45 1.06
C ASP A 928 32.04 1.21 0.62
N PHE A 929 32.13 0.22 1.52
CA PHE A 929 32.78 -1.05 1.25
C PHE A 929 32.03 -1.86 0.19
N CYS A 930 30.72 -2.02 0.34
CA CYS A 930 29.89 -2.70 -0.65
C CYS A 930 29.99 -2.04 -2.03
N ILE A 931 29.98 -0.70 -2.11
CA ILE A 931 30.17 0.02 -3.37
C ILE A 931 31.55 -0.28 -3.99
N ARG A 932 32.63 -0.31 -3.20
CA ARG A 932 33.98 -0.65 -3.71
C ARG A 932 34.09 -2.12 -4.16
N VAL A 933 33.44 -3.04 -3.47
CA VAL A 933 33.30 -4.44 -3.87
C VAL A 933 32.53 -4.56 -5.20
N GLY A 934 31.47 -3.75 -5.38
CA GLY A 934 30.78 -3.57 -6.66
C GLY A 934 31.69 -3.07 -7.77
N GLN A 935 32.51 -2.05 -7.50
CA GLN A 935 33.45 -1.48 -8.46
C GLN A 935 34.61 -2.41 -8.86
N ALA A 936 34.94 -3.41 -8.03
CA ALA A 936 35.87 -4.49 -8.40
C ALA A 936 35.23 -5.54 -9.33
N GLY A 937 33.92 -5.50 -9.56
CA GLY A 937 33.19 -6.40 -10.46
C GLY A 937 32.45 -7.56 -9.77
N TYR A 938 32.34 -7.53 -8.44
CA TYR A 938 31.54 -8.48 -7.67
C TYR A 938 30.11 -7.96 -7.46
N ARG A 939 29.13 -8.85 -7.26
CA ARG A 939 27.78 -8.44 -6.84
C ARG A 939 27.59 -8.65 -5.35
N ASN A 940 26.99 -7.68 -4.67
CA ASN A 940 26.53 -7.89 -3.30
C ASN A 940 25.15 -8.57 -3.33
N LEU A 941 24.85 -9.37 -2.31
CA LEU A 941 23.67 -10.23 -2.26
C LEU A 941 23.03 -10.17 -0.88
N TRP A 942 21.69 -10.10 -0.85
CA TRP A 942 20.90 -10.29 0.35
C TRP A 942 20.07 -11.56 0.25
N THR A 943 20.03 -12.35 1.34
CA THR A 943 19.20 -13.56 1.44
C THR A 943 18.21 -13.46 2.62
N PRO A 944 16.91 -13.69 2.39
CA PRO A 944 15.93 -13.82 3.47
C PRO A 944 16.02 -15.16 4.22
N PHE A 945 16.76 -16.14 3.67
CA PHE A 945 16.85 -17.49 4.22
C PHE A 945 17.97 -17.64 5.26
N ALA A 946 18.56 -16.53 5.70
CA ALA A 946 19.30 -16.39 6.95
C ALA A 946 18.68 -15.23 7.74
N THR A 947 17.80 -15.53 8.70
CA THR A 947 17.12 -14.52 9.54
C THR A 947 17.66 -14.52 10.97
N LEU A 948 17.99 -13.33 11.49
CA LEU A 948 18.63 -13.08 12.79
C LEU A 948 17.96 -11.90 13.52
N TYR A 949 18.07 -11.81 14.85
CA TYR A 949 17.77 -10.57 15.58
C TYR A 949 19.01 -9.69 15.72
N HIS A 950 18.85 -8.37 15.71
CA HIS A 950 19.89 -7.40 16.03
C HIS A 950 19.40 -6.40 17.08
N HIS A 951 19.99 -6.53 18.28
CA HIS A 951 19.90 -5.77 19.53
C HIS A 951 20.08 -4.24 19.47
N GLU A 952 19.78 -3.56 18.35
CA GLU A 952 20.39 -2.28 17.92
C GLU A 952 20.63 -1.23 19.04
N SER A 953 21.83 -0.65 19.06
CA SER A 953 22.24 0.45 19.94
C SER A 953 22.30 0.16 21.46
N ALA A 954 21.93 -1.05 21.92
CA ALA A 954 22.06 -1.45 23.33
C ALA A 954 23.51 -1.39 23.87
N SER A 955 24.49 -1.52 22.97
CA SER A 955 25.92 -1.35 23.19
C SER A 955 26.37 0.14 23.17
N ARG A 956 26.05 0.87 22.09
CA ARG A 956 26.59 2.21 21.74
C ARG A 956 25.93 3.42 22.42
N GLY A 957 24.62 3.39 22.69
CA GLY A 957 23.86 4.58 23.08
C GLY A 957 23.64 5.59 21.95
N SER A 958 22.88 6.66 22.23
CA SER A 958 22.37 7.60 21.22
C SER A 958 23.48 8.40 20.50
N ASP A 959 23.38 8.49 19.17
CA ASP A 959 24.23 9.36 18.34
C ASP A 959 23.81 10.84 18.39
N GLU A 960 22.85 11.20 19.24
CA GLU A 960 22.39 12.59 19.39
C GLU A 960 23.36 13.52 20.12
N THR A 961 24.40 13.00 20.76
CA THR A 961 25.39 13.85 21.46
C THR A 961 26.08 14.80 20.46
N PRO A 962 26.43 16.05 20.82
CA PRO A 962 27.01 17.01 19.88
C PRO A 962 28.29 16.52 19.17
N LYS A 963 29.08 15.67 19.86
CA LYS A 963 30.26 15.02 19.29
C LYS A 963 29.88 13.97 18.23
N ASN A 964 28.89 13.14 18.53
CA ASN A 964 28.41 12.09 17.63
C ASN A 964 27.72 12.69 16.39
N LYS A 965 26.87 13.72 16.55
CA LYS A 965 26.28 14.48 15.43
C LYS A 965 27.34 15.08 14.51
N LYS A 966 28.39 15.70 15.04
CA LYS A 966 29.48 16.28 14.21
C LYS A 966 30.32 15.21 13.48
N ARG A 967 30.56 14.06 14.13
CA ARG A 967 31.24 12.89 13.54
C ARG A 967 30.39 12.31 12.39
N PHE A 968 29.10 12.09 12.63
CA PHE A 968 28.15 11.58 11.64
C PHE A 968 28.01 12.52 10.43
N GLN A 969 27.95 13.84 10.65
CA GLN A 969 27.89 14.80 9.54
C GLN A 969 29.14 14.72 8.64
N LYS A 970 30.35 14.56 9.20
CA LYS A 970 31.57 14.35 8.40
C LYS A 970 31.48 13.09 7.53
N GLU A 971 30.91 12.01 8.07
CA GLU A 971 30.71 10.73 7.36
C GLU A 971 29.67 10.88 6.24
N VAL A 972 28.55 11.59 6.50
CA VAL A 972 27.54 11.98 5.50
C VAL A 972 28.14 12.83 4.37
N ASP A 973 28.92 13.85 4.71
CA ASP A 973 29.53 14.77 3.74
C ASP A 973 30.55 14.05 2.86
N TYR A 974 31.34 13.12 3.43
CA TYR A 974 32.27 12.27 2.68
C TYR A 974 31.53 11.36 1.70
N MET A 975 30.48 10.64 2.13
CA MET A 975 29.68 9.79 1.24
C MET A 975 29.07 10.59 0.09
N LYS A 976 28.51 11.77 0.38
CA LYS A 976 27.92 12.67 -0.62
C LYS A 976 28.95 13.25 -1.60
N ALA A 977 30.19 13.46 -1.16
CA ALA A 977 31.28 13.93 -2.02
C ALA A 977 31.84 12.81 -2.91
N LYS A 978 32.07 11.62 -2.34
CA LYS A 978 32.72 10.48 -3.01
C LYS A 978 31.79 9.72 -3.96
N TRP A 979 30.55 9.46 -3.54
CA TRP A 979 29.62 8.56 -4.23
C TRP A 979 28.44 9.26 -4.91
N LYS A 980 28.47 10.60 -5.00
CA LYS A 980 27.39 11.49 -5.49
C LYS A 980 26.53 10.91 -6.63
N ASP A 981 27.17 10.37 -7.66
CA ASP A 981 26.49 9.87 -8.85
C ASP A 981 25.81 8.51 -8.67
N LEU A 982 26.32 7.65 -7.78
CA LEU A 982 25.73 6.35 -7.42
C LEU A 982 24.60 6.52 -6.39
N LEU A 983 24.73 7.46 -5.45
CA LEU A 983 23.67 7.76 -4.48
C LEU A 983 22.37 8.25 -5.14
N MET A 984 22.39 8.66 -6.41
CA MET A 984 21.20 9.00 -7.19
C MET A 984 20.77 7.90 -8.19
N LYS A 985 21.58 6.84 -8.36
CA LYS A 985 21.49 5.82 -9.40
C LYS A 985 21.85 4.43 -8.88
N ASP A 986 21.21 4.02 -7.79
CA ASP A 986 21.20 2.63 -7.31
C ASP A 986 20.63 1.71 -8.40
N SER A 987 21.42 0.76 -8.92
CA SER A 987 20.97 -0.14 -9.99
C SER A 987 19.88 -1.11 -9.52
N THR A 988 19.77 -1.32 -8.21
CA THR A 988 18.83 -2.28 -7.59
C THR A 988 17.52 -1.63 -7.11
N TYR A 989 17.41 -0.30 -7.26
CA TYR A 989 16.27 0.51 -6.81
C TYR A 989 15.80 1.58 -7.81
N ASN A 990 14.75 1.24 -8.55
CA ASN A 990 14.19 1.97 -9.70
C ASN A 990 14.00 3.50 -9.44
N PRO A 991 14.34 4.37 -10.42
CA PRO A 991 14.22 5.83 -10.29
C PRO A 991 12.80 6.35 -10.04
N ASN A 992 11.77 5.58 -10.40
CA ASN A 992 10.36 5.93 -10.17
C ASN A 992 9.90 5.64 -8.72
N LEU A 993 10.78 5.12 -7.87
CA LEU A 993 10.54 4.86 -6.44
C LEU A 993 11.26 5.87 -5.53
N THR A 994 10.62 6.20 -4.40
CA THR A 994 11.01 7.29 -3.50
C THR A 994 12.32 7.04 -2.75
N LEU A 995 13.04 8.11 -2.41
CA LEU A 995 14.21 8.07 -1.51
C LEU A 995 13.91 8.75 -0.15
N LEU A 996 12.63 8.97 0.15
CA LEU A 996 12.16 9.62 1.39
C LEU A 996 11.57 8.64 2.41
N HIS A 997 11.14 7.46 1.96
CA HIS A 997 10.43 6.46 2.76
C HIS A 997 10.98 5.05 2.44
N GLU A 998 10.94 4.15 3.42
CA GLU A 998 11.57 2.82 3.36
C GLU A 998 10.64 1.76 2.71
N ASP A 999 9.55 2.18 2.05
CA ASP A 999 8.36 1.39 1.70
C ASP A 999 8.23 0.98 0.21
N PHE A 1000 9.10 1.49 -0.67
CA PHE A 1000 8.99 1.38 -2.14
C PHE A 1000 7.74 2.09 -2.70
N SER A 1001 7.28 3.17 -2.07
CA SER A 1001 6.26 4.06 -2.65
C SER A 1001 6.79 4.90 -3.83
N LEU A 1002 5.88 5.46 -4.61
CA LEU A 1002 6.17 6.21 -5.83
C LEU A 1002 6.97 7.50 -5.54
N ALA A 1003 7.94 7.80 -6.40
CA ALA A 1003 8.65 9.07 -6.41
C ALA A 1003 7.80 10.17 -7.08
N PHE A 1004 7.62 11.28 -6.38
CA PHE A 1004 6.99 12.51 -6.86
C PHE A 1004 7.97 13.67 -6.71
N PRO A 1005 8.62 14.17 -7.79
CA PRO A 1005 8.68 13.59 -9.13
C PRO A 1005 9.58 12.34 -9.21
N PRO A 1006 9.48 11.53 -10.29
CA PRO A 1006 10.43 10.45 -10.56
C PRO A 1006 11.85 10.95 -10.82
N ARG A 1007 12.83 10.09 -10.54
CA ARG A 1007 14.28 10.38 -10.63
C ARG A 1007 14.90 10.03 -11.99
N THR A 1008 14.07 9.90 -13.03
CA THR A 1008 14.47 9.56 -14.40
C THR A 1008 15.19 10.73 -15.10
N LYS A 1009 15.73 10.51 -16.31
CA LYS A 1009 16.64 11.43 -17.02
C LYS A 1009 15.97 12.66 -17.68
N THR A 1010 14.99 13.30 -17.04
CA THR A 1010 14.54 14.65 -17.43
C THR A 1010 15.04 15.77 -16.50
N PHE A 1011 15.55 15.46 -15.30
CA PHE A 1011 16.24 16.44 -14.44
C PHE A 1011 17.69 16.74 -14.86
N LYS A 1012 17.87 17.12 -16.13
CA LYS A 1012 18.92 18.07 -16.51
C LYS A 1012 18.26 19.44 -16.70
N THR A 1013 18.20 20.22 -15.62
CA THR A 1013 17.99 21.66 -15.74
C THR A 1013 19.12 22.24 -16.59
N SER A 1014 18.78 22.83 -17.73
CA SER A 1014 19.72 23.39 -18.70
C SER A 1014 20.31 24.71 -18.18
N ARG A 1015 21.26 24.60 -17.25
CA ARG A 1015 22.10 25.72 -16.77
C ARG A 1015 23.57 25.41 -17.03
N ASN A 1016 23.97 25.59 -18.29
CA ASN A 1016 25.31 26.10 -18.64
C ASN A 1016 25.23 27.63 -18.62
#